data_AF-A0A9N7VFC6-F1
#
_entry.id   AF-A0A9N7VFC6-F1
#
_cell.length_a   1.000
_cell.length_b   1.000
_cell.length_c   1.000
_cell.angle_alpha   90.00
_cell.angle_beta   90.00
_cell.angle_gamma   90.00
#
_symmetry.space_group_name_H-M   'P 1'
#
loop_
_entity.id
_entity.type
_entity.pdbx_description
1 polymer ?
#
loop_
_entity_poly.entity_id
_entity_poly.type
_entity_poly.pdbx_seq_one_letter_code
_entity_poly.pdbx_strand_id
1 'polypeptide(L)'
;MRRTRSSMSQTKAAAAEGGGGEGEARSETVWQWQGDGGQWELYSPAACASLDSALSSGETSVTLALGPGTPYEVDLKKMVQINPVTKYKRKIRSQTVKSESVPEASDSTALNGMTVQVKEEEEEEEEEEEEKPAAKKRKAQSKSQTKAKKPPKEEIKTEEVTRTLVMKGKAPVDPECKAKLGKAHVYCEGNDVYDVMLNQTNLQFNNNKYYLIQLLKDDSSKLYSVWLRWGRVGKVGQNNLTPFGGDLLKAKDFFKKKFLDKTKNEWEHRASFEKVGGKYDMVFMDYSTNEKQEESTVSTVPKEKKSSTLDVKIQSLLELICDLKAMEECVLEMKFDTRKAPLGKLTSEQIRAGYTALQRIEECLKKKGNHRLLLEACNQFYTRIPHDFGLKTPPLINTEEELKEKIALLEALSDIQIAVKMVQSSEGGDEHPLDRQYSSLQCKLQPLDSSSDEFKVIEKYLLSTHASTHQDYSMSVLDVFSVDRDGESSSFLSQIHNRTLLWHGSRLSNWVGILSQGLRVAPPEAPATGYMFGKGIYFADMSSKSANYCFANQNNHVGLLLLCEVALGDSHELLDADYEAANLPAGKHSTKGLGQTGPDPKNSVTLGGVTVPMGPGVKTGVGKNSVYSLLYNEFIVYNPAQTRMRYLLRIKFNYASLW
;
A
#
# COMPACT_ATOMS: atom_id res chain seq x y z
N MET A 1 -54.18 25.27 -10.45
CA MET A 1 -54.31 24.65 -11.79
C MET A 1 -53.60 25.53 -12.82
N ARG A 2 -52.67 24.93 -13.59
CA ARG A 2 -52.04 25.30 -14.90
C ARG A 2 -51.88 26.80 -15.28
N ARG A 3 -50.63 27.30 -15.44
CA ARG A 3 -49.76 27.33 -16.67
C ARG A 3 -50.29 28.31 -17.75
N THR A 4 -49.55 29.12 -18.51
CA THR A 4 -48.16 29.62 -18.66
C THR A 4 -48.23 30.66 -19.81
N ARG A 5 -47.33 31.65 -19.86
CA ARG A 5 -47.19 32.65 -20.94
C ARG A 5 -46.05 32.29 -21.91
N SER A 6 -46.20 32.59 -23.20
CA SER A 6 -45.09 32.97 -24.09
C SER A 6 -45.58 33.93 -25.18
N SER A 7 -44.72 34.85 -25.62
CA SER A 7 -44.85 35.59 -26.89
C SER A 7 -43.47 36.00 -27.42
N MET A 8 -43.28 35.78 -28.72
CA MET A 8 -42.13 36.13 -29.57
C MET A 8 -42.01 37.66 -29.80
N SER A 9 -40.79 38.21 -29.75
CA SER A 9 -39.92 38.70 -30.85
C SER A 9 -40.37 39.96 -31.61
N GLN A 10 -39.48 40.96 -31.71
CA GLN A 10 -39.29 41.71 -32.96
C GLN A 10 -37.90 42.37 -33.06
N THR A 11 -37.48 42.46 -34.31
CA THR A 11 -36.18 42.71 -34.95
C THR A 11 -35.82 44.20 -35.08
N LYS A 12 -34.52 44.52 -35.25
CA LYS A 12 -34.04 45.61 -36.15
C LYS A 12 -32.55 45.49 -36.48
N ALA A 13 -32.21 45.81 -37.73
CA ALA A 13 -30.87 45.83 -38.31
C ALA A 13 -30.50 47.27 -38.75
N ALA A 14 -29.22 47.63 -38.68
CA ALA A 14 -28.54 48.63 -39.53
C ALA A 14 -27.01 48.56 -39.29
N ALA A 15 -26.23 48.86 -40.33
CA ALA A 15 -24.80 48.59 -40.49
C ALA A 15 -23.87 49.80 -40.19
N ALA A 16 -22.64 49.44 -39.78
CA ALA A 16 -21.31 50.05 -39.96
C ALA A 16 -21.00 51.50 -39.53
N GLU A 17 -20.11 51.63 -38.54
CA GLU A 17 -18.90 52.47 -38.63
C GLU A 17 -17.82 51.94 -37.65
N GLY A 18 -16.55 52.07 -38.04
CA GLY A 18 -15.42 51.26 -37.58
C GLY A 18 -14.86 51.53 -36.17
N GLY A 19 -14.26 50.48 -35.62
CA GLY A 19 -13.39 50.49 -34.45
C GLY A 19 -12.55 49.22 -34.44
N GLY A 20 -11.22 49.34 -34.34
CA GLY A 20 -10.28 48.24 -34.47
C GLY A 20 -10.52 47.10 -33.46
N GLY A 21 -10.43 45.86 -33.93
CA GLY A 21 -10.51 44.65 -33.12
C GLY A 21 -9.41 43.68 -33.51
N GLU A 22 -8.61 43.30 -32.53
CA GLU A 22 -7.61 42.24 -32.58
C GLU A 22 -8.24 40.92 -33.07
N GLY A 23 -7.51 40.18 -33.90
CA GLY A 23 -7.99 38.96 -34.55
C GLY A 23 -8.38 37.88 -33.53
N GLU A 24 -9.67 37.53 -33.51
CA GLU A 24 -10.20 36.43 -32.72
C GLU A 24 -9.74 35.10 -33.35
N ALA A 25 -8.85 34.38 -32.66
CA ALA A 25 -8.33 33.09 -33.10
C ALA A 25 -9.45 32.03 -33.17
N ARG A 26 -9.62 31.39 -34.32
CA ARG A 26 -10.63 30.35 -34.58
C ARG A 26 -10.29 29.08 -33.77
N SER A 27 -11.12 28.71 -32.81
CA SER A 27 -10.96 27.47 -32.04
C SER A 27 -11.60 26.29 -32.77
N GLU A 28 -10.85 25.22 -33.03
CA GLU A 28 -11.39 23.97 -33.62
C GLU A 28 -11.59 22.90 -32.55
N THR A 29 -12.73 22.23 -32.59
CA THR A 29 -13.01 21.07 -31.74
C THR A 29 -12.47 19.83 -32.43
N VAL A 30 -11.58 19.08 -31.76
CA VAL A 30 -11.08 17.80 -32.25
C VAL A 30 -11.60 16.66 -31.40
N TRP A 31 -11.92 15.54 -32.04
CA TRP A 31 -12.37 14.33 -31.37
C TRP A 31 -11.24 13.32 -31.25
N GLN A 32 -11.17 12.64 -30.10
CA GLN A 32 -10.18 11.61 -29.82
C GLN A 32 -10.83 10.35 -29.23
N TRP A 33 -10.20 9.21 -29.44
CA TRP A 33 -10.58 7.93 -28.85
C TRP A 33 -9.41 7.32 -28.09
N GLN A 34 -9.70 6.51 -27.07
CA GLN A 34 -8.68 5.92 -26.21
C GLN A 34 -8.19 4.59 -26.79
N GLY A 35 -6.92 4.55 -27.20
CA GLY A 35 -6.13 3.39 -27.61
C GLY A 35 -6.05 2.29 -26.55
N ASP A 36 -5.71 1.07 -26.95
CA ASP A 36 -5.60 -0.08 -26.02
C ASP A 36 -4.48 0.12 -24.99
N GLY A 37 -3.48 0.94 -25.30
CA GLY A 37 -2.43 1.41 -24.38
C GLY A 37 -2.81 2.65 -23.56
N GLY A 38 -4.08 3.08 -23.56
CA GLY A 38 -4.59 4.21 -22.79
C GLY A 38 -4.30 5.61 -23.36
N GLN A 39 -3.54 5.70 -24.45
CA GLN A 39 -3.26 6.95 -25.17
C GLN A 39 -4.49 7.46 -25.93
N TRP A 40 -4.59 8.77 -26.16
CA TRP A 40 -5.69 9.37 -26.92
C TRP A 40 -5.27 9.60 -28.37
N GLU A 41 -5.93 8.93 -29.30
CA GLU A 41 -5.68 9.02 -30.73
C GLU A 41 -6.74 9.90 -31.40
N LEU A 42 -6.33 10.70 -32.39
CA LEU A 42 -7.24 11.59 -33.13
C LEU A 42 -8.12 10.79 -34.09
N TYR A 43 -9.41 11.14 -34.13
CA TYR A 43 -10.26 10.74 -35.24
C TYR A 43 -9.82 11.42 -36.53
N SER A 44 -10.09 10.79 -37.66
CA SER A 44 -9.87 11.42 -38.96
C SER A 44 -10.75 12.67 -39.10
N PRO A 45 -10.34 13.68 -39.91
CA PRO A 45 -11.12 14.91 -40.07
C PRO A 45 -12.58 14.66 -40.49
N ALA A 46 -12.83 13.65 -41.34
CA ALA A 46 -14.18 13.26 -41.76
C ALA A 46 -15.02 12.68 -40.61
N ALA A 47 -14.40 11.91 -39.71
CA ALA A 47 -15.05 11.37 -38.53
C ALA A 47 -15.34 12.46 -37.48
N CYS A 48 -14.42 13.40 -37.28
CA CYS A 48 -14.65 14.58 -36.44
C CYS A 48 -15.86 15.39 -36.93
N ALA A 49 -15.92 15.71 -38.23
CA ALA A 49 -17.04 16.45 -38.82
C ALA A 49 -18.39 15.72 -38.63
N SER A 50 -18.39 14.39 -38.73
CA SER A 50 -19.59 13.57 -38.50
C SER A 50 -20.04 13.60 -37.03
N LEU A 51 -19.09 13.55 -36.09
CA LEU A 51 -19.36 13.66 -34.66
C LEU A 51 -19.84 15.05 -34.25
N ASP A 52 -19.26 16.11 -34.81
CA ASP A 52 -19.69 17.49 -34.57
C ASP A 52 -21.10 17.76 -35.13
N SER A 53 -21.40 17.22 -36.32
CA SER A 53 -22.74 17.31 -36.90
C SER A 53 -23.77 16.59 -36.02
N ALA A 54 -23.47 15.38 -35.55
CA ALA A 54 -24.36 14.59 -34.69
C ALA A 54 -24.56 15.25 -33.31
N LEU A 55 -23.49 15.82 -32.73
CA LEU A 55 -23.59 16.55 -31.47
C LEU A 55 -24.43 17.83 -31.63
N SER A 56 -24.26 18.55 -32.75
CA SER A 56 -24.99 19.79 -33.05
C SER A 56 -26.46 19.54 -33.41
N SER A 57 -26.78 18.40 -34.01
CA SER A 57 -28.17 17.98 -34.30
C SER A 57 -28.88 17.37 -33.08
N GLY A 58 -28.18 17.15 -31.97
CA GLY A 58 -28.72 16.56 -30.75
C GLY A 58 -28.91 15.03 -30.82
N GLU A 59 -28.24 14.36 -31.76
CA GLU A 59 -28.24 12.92 -31.87
C GLU A 59 -27.50 12.27 -30.69
N THR A 60 -27.98 11.11 -30.25
CA THR A 60 -27.42 10.42 -29.08
C THR A 60 -26.44 9.33 -29.46
N SER A 61 -26.41 8.93 -30.74
CA SER A 61 -25.44 8.00 -31.29
C SER A 61 -25.19 8.24 -32.77
N VAL A 62 -24.00 7.90 -33.27
CA VAL A 62 -23.61 8.00 -34.67
C VAL A 62 -22.78 6.79 -35.10
N THR A 63 -22.87 6.39 -36.36
CA THR A 63 -22.08 5.27 -36.90
C THR A 63 -20.90 5.81 -37.72
N LEU A 64 -19.68 5.38 -37.40
CA LEU A 64 -18.44 5.83 -38.04
C LEU A 64 -17.69 4.69 -38.76
N ALA A 65 -17.32 4.92 -40.02
CA ALA A 65 -16.43 4.03 -40.77
C ALA A 65 -14.98 4.52 -40.61
N LEU A 66 -14.18 3.81 -39.80
CA LEU A 66 -12.83 4.22 -39.40
C LEU A 66 -11.70 3.46 -40.12
N GLY A 67 -12.05 2.54 -41.02
CA GLY A 67 -11.10 1.71 -41.78
C GLY A 67 -11.82 0.57 -42.53
N PRO A 68 -11.08 -0.35 -43.16
CA PRO A 68 -11.66 -1.52 -43.81
C PRO A 68 -12.23 -2.47 -42.75
N GLY A 69 -13.55 -2.49 -42.60
CA GLY A 69 -14.22 -3.31 -41.59
C GLY A 69 -15.65 -2.87 -41.32
N THR A 70 -16.26 -3.46 -40.26
CA THR A 70 -17.61 -3.09 -39.84
C THR A 70 -17.59 -1.68 -39.20
N PRO A 71 -18.54 -0.79 -39.54
CA PRO A 71 -18.64 0.53 -38.93
C PRO A 71 -18.82 0.43 -37.41
N TYR A 72 -18.23 1.38 -36.68
CA TYR A 72 -18.35 1.47 -35.23
C TYR A 72 -19.57 2.29 -34.84
N GLU A 73 -20.23 1.91 -33.74
CA GLU A 73 -21.32 2.69 -33.15
C GLU A 73 -20.75 3.58 -32.04
N VAL A 74 -20.97 4.89 -32.11
CA VAL A 74 -20.54 5.85 -31.09
C VAL A 74 -21.74 6.32 -30.30
N ASP A 75 -21.74 6.11 -28.99
CA ASP A 75 -22.74 6.63 -28.04
C ASP A 75 -22.22 7.96 -27.48
N LEU A 76 -22.81 9.07 -27.93
CA LEU A 76 -22.42 10.44 -27.57
C LEU A 76 -22.87 10.81 -26.15
N LYS A 77 -23.84 10.09 -25.56
CA LYS A 77 -24.24 10.29 -24.16
C LYS A 77 -23.25 9.66 -23.19
N LYS A 78 -22.77 8.47 -23.53
CA LYS A 78 -21.81 7.72 -22.71
C LYS A 78 -20.36 8.02 -23.06
N MET A 79 -20.13 8.78 -24.14
CA MET A 79 -18.81 9.10 -24.66
C MET A 79 -17.98 7.83 -24.90
N VAL A 80 -18.56 6.87 -25.62
CA VAL A 80 -17.88 5.61 -25.99
C VAL A 80 -18.12 5.21 -27.45
N GLN A 81 -17.09 4.68 -28.08
CA GLN A 81 -17.14 3.95 -29.34
C GLN A 81 -17.29 2.45 -29.06
N ILE A 82 -18.16 1.76 -29.79
CA ILE A 82 -18.53 0.36 -29.60
C ILE A 82 -18.30 -0.38 -30.92
N ASN A 83 -17.55 -1.48 -30.86
CA ASN A 83 -17.50 -2.42 -31.98
C ASN A 83 -18.78 -3.29 -31.95
N PRO A 84 -19.63 -3.26 -33.00
CA PRO A 84 -20.91 -3.97 -32.96
C PRO A 84 -20.75 -5.50 -32.96
N VAL A 85 -19.62 -6.03 -33.43
CA VAL A 85 -19.33 -7.47 -33.50
C VAL A 85 -18.77 -7.99 -32.18
N THR A 86 -17.70 -7.37 -31.65
CA THR A 86 -17.03 -7.85 -30.43
C THR A 86 -17.65 -7.30 -29.14
N LYS A 87 -18.53 -6.30 -29.25
CA LYS A 87 -19.10 -5.51 -28.13
C LYS A 87 -18.06 -4.76 -27.29
N TYR A 88 -16.80 -4.76 -27.70
CA TYR A 88 -15.72 -4.02 -27.06
C TYR A 88 -15.98 -2.50 -27.15
N LYS A 89 -15.68 -1.77 -26.07
CA LYS A 89 -15.96 -0.33 -25.94
C LYS A 89 -14.69 0.45 -25.65
N ARG A 90 -14.50 1.56 -26.35
CA ARG A 90 -13.41 2.53 -26.13
C ARG A 90 -13.98 3.88 -25.72
N LYS A 91 -13.32 4.59 -24.80
CA LYS A 91 -13.74 5.95 -24.42
C LYS A 91 -13.43 6.92 -25.55
N ILE A 92 -14.27 7.93 -25.71
CA ILE A 92 -14.05 9.04 -26.64
C ILE A 92 -14.15 10.38 -25.90
N ARG A 93 -13.54 11.43 -26.44
CA ARG A 93 -13.64 12.79 -25.91
C ARG A 93 -13.59 13.82 -27.03
N SER A 94 -14.21 14.98 -26.81
CA SER A 94 -13.99 16.18 -27.61
C SER A 94 -13.09 17.15 -26.84
N GLN A 95 -12.17 17.80 -27.53
CA GLN A 95 -11.28 18.81 -26.97
C GLN A 95 -11.23 20.01 -27.91
N THR A 96 -11.43 21.21 -27.38
CA THR A 96 -11.23 22.45 -28.13
C THR A 96 -9.74 22.78 -28.12
N VAL A 97 -9.13 22.86 -29.31
CA VAL A 97 -7.71 23.17 -29.49
C VAL A 97 -7.58 24.54 -30.16
N LYS A 98 -6.67 25.37 -29.66
CA LYS A 98 -6.30 26.64 -30.30
C LYS A 98 -5.26 26.33 -31.39
N SER A 99 -5.46 26.87 -32.58
CA SER A 99 -4.64 26.58 -33.76
C SER A 99 -3.20 27.08 -33.58
N GLU A 100 -2.33 26.25 -33.04
CA GLU A 100 -0.87 26.29 -33.23
C GLU A 100 -0.29 24.91 -32.81
N SER A 101 0.55 24.34 -33.68
CA SER A 101 1.22 23.01 -33.64
C SER A 101 0.46 21.79 -34.21
N VAL A 102 0.49 21.66 -35.54
CA VAL A 102 0.46 20.38 -36.26
C VAL A 102 1.81 20.21 -36.96
N PRO A 103 2.58 19.14 -36.73
CA PRO A 103 3.64 18.73 -37.65
C PRO A 103 3.01 17.92 -38.78
N GLU A 104 3.11 18.43 -40.01
CA GLU A 104 2.72 17.73 -41.23
C GLU A 104 3.57 16.48 -41.43
N ALA A 105 2.90 15.36 -41.76
CA ALA A 105 3.51 14.18 -42.35
C ALA A 105 3.74 14.42 -43.85
N SER A 106 4.91 14.07 -44.36
CA SER A 106 5.19 13.96 -45.80
C SER A 106 5.49 12.51 -46.17
N ASP A 107 4.74 12.02 -47.16
CA ASP A 107 4.77 10.66 -47.69
C ASP A 107 5.67 10.53 -48.94
N SER A 108 6.05 9.28 -49.20
CA SER A 108 6.24 8.60 -50.50
C SER A 108 7.65 8.32 -51.10
N THR A 109 7.97 7.00 -51.12
CA THR A 109 8.53 6.14 -52.21
C THR A 109 10.00 6.35 -52.68
N ALA A 110 10.82 5.39 -53.17
CA ALA A 110 10.67 4.01 -53.69
C ALA A 110 12.01 3.20 -53.66
N LEU A 111 11.86 1.85 -53.57
CA LEU A 111 12.59 0.73 -54.23
C LEU A 111 14.13 0.52 -54.12
N ASN A 112 14.52 -0.57 -53.44
CA ASN A 112 15.38 -1.72 -53.88
C ASN A 112 15.61 -2.60 -52.63
N GLY A 113 15.43 -3.92 -52.59
CA GLY A 113 15.69 -4.95 -53.60
C GLY A 113 16.95 -5.74 -53.20
N MET A 114 16.87 -6.62 -52.18
CA MET A 114 17.81 -7.73 -52.01
C MET A 114 17.24 -8.83 -51.11
N THR A 115 16.92 -9.95 -51.76
CA THR A 115 16.81 -11.31 -51.22
C THR A 115 18.08 -11.73 -50.50
N VAL A 116 17.97 -12.54 -49.41
CA VAL A 116 18.62 -13.87 -49.26
C VAL A 116 18.40 -14.46 -47.85
N GLN A 117 17.79 -15.65 -47.86
CA GLN A 117 17.99 -16.87 -47.06
C GLN A 117 17.66 -16.96 -45.56
N VAL A 118 16.65 -17.81 -45.35
CA VAL A 118 16.31 -18.67 -44.21
C VAL A 118 17.52 -19.50 -43.75
N LYS A 119 17.70 -19.60 -42.43
CA LYS A 119 18.40 -20.72 -41.81
C LYS A 119 17.72 -21.06 -40.48
N GLU A 120 17.13 -22.25 -40.44
CA GLU A 120 16.65 -22.95 -39.25
C GLU A 120 17.86 -23.32 -38.39
N GLU A 121 17.81 -23.08 -37.07
CA GLU A 121 18.69 -23.76 -36.12
C GLU A 121 17.86 -24.22 -34.91
N GLU A 122 18.16 -25.45 -34.55
CA GLU A 122 17.37 -26.43 -33.81
C GLU A 122 17.31 -26.18 -32.30
N GLU A 123 16.27 -26.72 -31.69
CA GLU A 123 16.06 -26.81 -30.25
C GLU A 123 17.09 -27.79 -29.64
N GLU A 124 17.90 -27.32 -28.68
CA GLU A 124 18.64 -28.22 -27.78
C GLU A 124 17.82 -28.42 -26.49
N GLU A 125 17.22 -29.60 -26.39
CA GLU A 125 16.68 -30.19 -25.15
C GLU A 125 17.85 -30.65 -24.27
N GLU A 126 17.99 -30.10 -23.06
CA GLU A 126 18.84 -30.71 -22.02
C GLU A 126 17.97 -31.61 -21.13
N GLU A 127 18.20 -32.91 -21.23
CA GLU A 127 17.62 -33.99 -20.43
C GLU A 127 18.04 -33.86 -18.94
N GLU A 128 17.08 -33.80 -18.03
CA GLU A 128 17.30 -34.05 -16.59
C GLU A 128 17.28 -35.57 -16.34
N GLU A 129 18.42 -36.15 -15.96
CA GLU A 129 18.49 -37.54 -15.47
C GLU A 129 17.68 -37.70 -14.16
N GLU A 130 16.63 -38.52 -14.23
CA GLU A 130 15.97 -39.11 -13.06
C GLU A 130 16.90 -40.13 -12.38
N GLU A 131 17.26 -39.94 -11.11
CA GLU A 131 17.56 -41.07 -10.22
C GLU A 131 16.44 -41.28 -9.20
N LYS A 132 15.75 -42.41 -9.36
CA LYS A 132 14.79 -42.99 -8.40
C LYS A 132 15.41 -44.20 -7.67
N PRO A 133 14.84 -44.60 -6.53
CA PRO A 133 15.60 -44.99 -5.34
C PRO A 133 15.83 -46.50 -5.20
N ALA A 134 16.96 -46.89 -4.59
CA ALA A 134 17.19 -48.25 -4.13
C ALA A 134 16.75 -48.45 -2.66
N ALA A 135 15.88 -49.44 -2.45
CA ALA A 135 15.35 -49.85 -1.16
C ALA A 135 15.92 -51.19 -0.68
N LYS A 136 15.85 -51.39 0.66
CA LYS A 136 15.92 -52.65 1.46
C LYS A 136 17.35 -53.12 1.83
N LYS A 137 17.66 -53.59 3.05
CA LYS A 137 16.87 -54.43 3.98
C LYS A 137 17.54 -54.51 5.39
N ARG A 138 16.71 -54.84 6.39
CA ARG A 138 16.94 -55.02 7.83
C ARG A 138 17.86 -56.18 8.26
N LYS A 139 18.51 -56.03 9.43
CA LYS A 139 18.64 -56.97 10.61
C LYS A 139 19.76 -56.43 11.53
N ALA A 140 19.88 -56.64 12.84
CA ALA A 140 19.03 -56.93 14.01
C ALA A 140 20.03 -57.05 15.21
N GLN A 141 19.59 -56.72 16.45
CA GLN A 141 20.24 -57.03 17.75
C GLN A 141 21.55 -56.25 18.08
N SER A 142 21.90 -55.84 19.30
CA SER A 142 21.37 -56.07 20.67
C SER A 142 21.98 -55.06 21.67
N LYS A 143 21.22 -54.77 22.73
CA LYS A 143 21.53 -54.18 24.06
C LYS A 143 22.99 -53.91 24.47
N SER A 144 23.25 -52.72 25.02
CA SER A 144 23.80 -52.55 26.40
C SER A 144 23.57 -51.12 26.93
N GLN A 145 23.34 -51.02 28.23
CA GLN A 145 23.08 -49.80 29.01
C GLN A 145 24.38 -49.02 29.27
N THR A 146 24.37 -47.68 29.23
CA THR A 146 24.79 -46.83 30.36
C THR A 146 24.67 -45.31 30.10
N LYS A 147 24.12 -44.63 31.12
CA LYS A 147 24.36 -43.24 31.58
C LYS A 147 24.13 -42.07 30.62
N ALA A 148 23.00 -41.39 30.86
CA ALA A 148 22.69 -40.05 30.40
C ALA A 148 23.74 -39.03 30.86
N LYS A 149 24.41 -38.39 29.91
CA LYS A 149 25.03 -37.06 30.05
C LYS A 149 24.30 -36.12 29.08
N LYS A 150 23.74 -35.03 29.62
CA LYS A 150 23.18 -33.92 28.84
C LYS A 150 24.27 -33.36 27.92
N PRO A 151 24.04 -33.15 26.61
CA PRO A 151 24.92 -32.31 25.82
C PRO A 151 24.72 -30.83 26.21
N PRO A 152 25.76 -29.99 26.16
CA PRO A 152 25.66 -28.58 26.51
C PRO A 152 24.75 -27.86 25.52
N LYS A 153 23.95 -26.92 26.06
CA LYS A 153 23.30 -25.88 25.26
C LYS A 153 24.40 -25.08 24.57
N GLU A 154 24.57 -25.27 23.27
CA GLU A 154 25.19 -24.25 22.44
C GLU A 154 24.22 -23.09 22.38
N GLU A 155 24.56 -22.05 23.14
CA GLU A 155 24.02 -20.71 22.95
C GLU A 155 24.36 -20.29 21.51
N ILE A 156 23.35 -20.34 20.65
CA ILE A 156 23.38 -19.66 19.36
C ILE A 156 23.45 -18.18 19.71
N LYS A 157 24.66 -17.62 19.69
CA LYS A 157 24.85 -16.18 19.63
C LYS A 157 24.18 -15.70 18.35
N THR A 158 23.01 -15.10 18.50
CA THR A 158 22.39 -14.28 17.47
C THR A 158 23.33 -13.11 17.22
N GLU A 159 24.18 -13.22 16.20
CA GLU A 159 24.91 -12.07 15.69
C GLU A 159 23.87 -11.02 15.29
N GLU A 160 23.91 -9.87 15.95
CA GLU A 160 23.19 -8.66 15.60
C GLU A 160 23.57 -8.24 14.18
N VAL A 161 22.77 -8.64 13.20
CA VAL A 161 22.94 -8.18 11.82
C VAL A 161 22.01 -6.98 11.62
N THR A 162 22.41 -5.83 12.17
CA THR A 162 21.99 -4.55 11.59
C THR A 162 22.78 -4.36 10.30
N ARG A 163 22.30 -4.95 9.20
CA ARG A 163 22.83 -4.66 7.86
C ARG A 163 22.34 -3.28 7.46
N THR A 164 23.01 -2.24 7.96
CA THR A 164 22.99 -0.94 7.30
C THR A 164 23.63 -1.16 5.93
N LEU A 165 22.80 -1.35 4.90
CA LEU A 165 23.24 -1.52 3.52
C LEU A 165 24.12 -0.33 3.15
N VAL A 166 25.40 -0.60 2.87
CA VAL A 166 26.31 0.43 2.34
C VAL A 166 25.77 0.84 0.98
N MET A 167 25.15 2.02 0.92
CA MET A 167 24.59 2.57 -0.31
C MET A 167 25.66 3.37 -1.06
N LYS A 168 25.98 2.95 -2.28
CA LYS A 168 26.71 3.75 -3.26
C LYS A 168 25.85 3.75 -4.54
N GLY A 169 25.38 4.91 -4.98
CA GLY A 169 24.45 5.06 -6.11
C GLY A 169 22.96 4.94 -5.73
N LYS A 170 22.06 4.83 -6.72
CA LYS A 170 20.60 4.81 -6.50
C LYS A 170 20.14 3.54 -5.76
N ALA A 171 20.68 2.38 -6.11
CA ALA A 171 20.36 1.10 -5.47
C ALA A 171 21.59 0.50 -4.74
N PRO A 172 21.40 -0.17 -3.58
CA PRO A 172 22.50 -0.81 -2.88
C PRO A 172 22.98 -2.06 -3.61
N VAL A 173 24.30 -2.29 -3.58
CA VAL A 173 24.86 -3.57 -4.02
C VAL A 173 24.42 -4.67 -3.04
N ASP A 174 24.00 -5.81 -3.58
CA ASP A 174 23.62 -6.97 -2.77
C ASP A 174 24.76 -7.38 -1.80
N PRO A 175 24.50 -7.41 -0.47
CA PRO A 175 25.51 -7.78 0.52
C PRO A 175 26.15 -9.16 0.32
N GLU A 176 25.44 -10.06 -0.36
CA GLU A 176 25.95 -11.39 -0.68
C GLU A 176 27.01 -11.37 -1.78
N CYS A 177 27.14 -10.27 -2.54
CA CYS A 177 28.22 -10.06 -3.51
C CYS A 177 29.51 -9.57 -2.83
N LYS A 178 30.07 -10.39 -1.93
CA LYS A 178 31.26 -10.03 -1.11
C LYS A 178 32.46 -9.51 -1.92
N ALA A 179 32.60 -9.95 -3.18
CA ALA A 179 33.67 -9.53 -4.07
C ALA A 179 33.57 -8.06 -4.51
N LYS A 180 32.35 -7.52 -4.62
CA LYS A 180 32.06 -6.17 -5.12
C LYS A 180 31.52 -5.22 -4.04
N LEU A 181 31.15 -5.75 -2.88
CA LEU A 181 30.67 -4.96 -1.75
C LEU A 181 31.70 -3.88 -1.34
N GLY A 182 31.25 -2.62 -1.34
CA GLY A 182 32.09 -1.45 -1.04
C GLY A 182 33.08 -1.03 -2.13
N LYS A 183 33.20 -1.80 -3.23
CA LYS A 183 34.14 -1.59 -4.34
C LYS A 183 33.46 -1.24 -5.66
N ALA A 184 32.14 -1.38 -5.72
CA ALA A 184 31.31 -1.13 -6.88
C ALA A 184 29.98 -0.52 -6.44
N HIS A 185 29.25 0.02 -7.42
CA HIS A 185 27.88 0.50 -7.29
C HIS A 185 26.98 -0.14 -8.35
N VAL A 186 25.66 -0.13 -8.10
CA VAL A 186 24.68 -0.54 -9.11
C VAL A 186 24.67 0.49 -10.24
N TYR A 187 24.80 0.01 -11.47
CA TYR A 187 24.82 0.84 -12.66
C TYR A 187 23.46 1.49 -12.91
N CYS A 188 23.48 2.79 -13.22
CA CYS A 188 22.31 3.58 -13.54
C CYS A 188 22.56 4.41 -14.80
N GLU A 189 21.52 4.59 -15.63
CA GLU A 189 21.52 5.48 -16.79
C GLU A 189 20.38 6.48 -16.66
N GLY A 190 20.69 7.69 -16.16
CA GLY A 190 19.68 8.66 -15.76
C GLY A 190 18.82 8.13 -14.60
N ASN A 191 17.54 7.87 -14.87
CA ASN A 191 16.61 7.25 -13.92
C ASN A 191 16.47 5.74 -14.09
N ASP A 192 17.10 5.16 -15.12
CA ASP A 192 17.08 3.72 -15.34
C ASP A 192 18.12 3.02 -14.45
N VAL A 193 17.66 2.37 -13.39
CA VAL A 193 18.50 1.60 -12.46
C VAL A 193 18.50 0.13 -12.90
N TYR A 194 19.69 -0.42 -13.20
CA TYR A 194 19.84 -1.82 -13.61
C TYR A 194 19.91 -2.77 -12.40
N ASP A 195 18.84 -2.76 -11.61
CA ASP A 195 18.57 -3.66 -10.49
C ASP A 195 17.13 -4.15 -10.59
N VAL A 196 16.92 -5.46 -10.41
CA VAL A 196 15.57 -6.01 -10.37
C VAL A 196 15.47 -7.22 -9.46
N MET A 197 14.45 -7.21 -8.61
CA MET A 197 14.03 -8.34 -7.79
C MET A 197 12.80 -8.99 -8.42
N LEU A 198 12.92 -10.28 -8.73
CA LEU A 198 11.85 -11.09 -9.29
C LEU A 198 11.36 -12.12 -8.26
N ASN A 199 10.06 -12.37 -8.22
CA ASN A 199 9.45 -13.35 -7.32
C ASN A 199 8.51 -14.29 -8.08
N GLN A 200 8.40 -15.53 -7.63
CA GLN A 200 7.51 -16.52 -8.19
C GLN A 200 6.98 -17.43 -7.09
N THR A 201 5.67 -17.45 -6.92
CA THR A 201 5.01 -18.38 -6.01
C THR A 201 4.02 -19.28 -6.76
N ASN A 202 4.11 -20.58 -6.48
CA ASN A 202 3.15 -21.59 -6.90
C ASN A 202 2.98 -22.59 -5.75
N LEU A 203 1.81 -22.51 -5.10
CA LEU A 203 1.41 -23.33 -3.97
C LEU A 203 1.34 -24.81 -4.33
N GLN A 204 0.86 -25.16 -5.54
CA GLN A 204 0.68 -26.55 -5.95
C GLN A 204 1.99 -27.35 -5.92
N PHE A 205 3.09 -26.71 -6.32
CA PHE A 205 4.40 -27.35 -6.40
C PHE A 205 5.36 -26.89 -5.30
N ASN A 206 4.86 -26.20 -4.26
CA ASN A 206 5.67 -25.60 -3.20
C ASN A 206 6.84 -24.76 -3.74
N ASN A 207 6.60 -24.04 -4.85
CA ASN A 207 7.56 -23.11 -5.39
C ASN A 207 7.33 -21.75 -4.72
N ASN A 208 8.34 -21.25 -4.03
CA ASN A 208 8.37 -19.90 -3.50
C ASN A 208 9.79 -19.39 -3.72
N LYS A 209 10.06 -18.85 -4.91
CA LYS A 209 11.40 -18.62 -5.47
C LYS A 209 11.63 -17.15 -5.79
N TYR A 210 12.87 -16.70 -5.68
CA TYR A 210 13.30 -15.39 -6.17
C TYR A 210 14.41 -15.46 -7.18
N TYR A 211 14.60 -14.35 -7.88
CA TYR A 211 15.72 -14.10 -8.78
C TYR A 211 16.08 -12.61 -8.74
N LEU A 212 17.27 -12.28 -8.25
CA LEU A 212 17.86 -10.94 -8.24
C LEU A 212 18.84 -10.82 -9.41
N ILE A 213 18.79 -9.69 -10.12
CA ILE A 213 19.70 -9.34 -11.21
C ILE A 213 20.21 -7.91 -10.93
N GLN A 214 21.53 -7.73 -10.84
CA GLN A 214 22.19 -6.43 -10.68
C GLN A 214 23.30 -6.25 -11.71
N LEU A 215 23.30 -5.12 -12.42
CA LEU A 215 24.47 -4.67 -13.19
C LEU A 215 25.33 -3.80 -12.28
N LEU A 216 26.56 -4.22 -12.03
CA LEU A 216 27.51 -3.54 -11.15
C LEU A 216 28.61 -2.88 -11.99
N LYS A 217 29.01 -1.67 -11.58
CA LYS A 217 30.17 -0.94 -12.10
C LYS A 217 31.15 -0.70 -10.97
N ASP A 218 32.42 -1.05 -11.18
CA ASP A 218 33.47 -0.82 -10.19
C ASP A 218 33.71 0.68 -9.97
N ASP A 219 34.02 1.07 -8.74
CA ASP A 219 34.21 2.48 -8.38
C ASP A 219 35.55 3.00 -8.91
N SER A 220 36.60 2.18 -8.79
CA SER A 220 37.97 2.54 -9.14
C SER A 220 38.29 2.39 -10.64
N SER A 221 37.42 1.73 -11.40
CA SER A 221 37.68 1.41 -12.80
C SER A 221 36.39 1.26 -13.60
N LYS A 222 36.43 1.49 -14.92
CA LYS A 222 35.26 1.28 -15.80
C LYS A 222 35.05 -0.20 -16.12
N LEU A 223 35.01 -1.05 -15.09
CA LEU A 223 34.75 -2.49 -15.22
C LEU A 223 33.32 -2.79 -14.80
N TYR A 224 32.65 -3.62 -15.59
CA TYR A 224 31.25 -3.99 -15.42
C TYR A 224 31.12 -5.48 -15.12
N SER A 225 30.14 -5.84 -14.31
CA SER A 225 29.82 -7.23 -13.98
C SER A 225 28.31 -7.36 -13.76
N VAL A 226 27.73 -8.50 -14.13
CA VAL A 226 26.33 -8.80 -13.80
C VAL A 226 26.31 -9.81 -12.65
N TRP A 227 25.66 -9.42 -11.56
CA TRP A 227 25.41 -10.24 -10.40
C TRP A 227 24.02 -10.84 -10.46
N LEU A 228 23.94 -12.16 -10.31
CA LEU A 228 22.71 -12.93 -10.28
C LEU A 228 22.62 -13.65 -8.93
N ARG A 229 21.46 -13.65 -8.28
CA ARG A 229 21.21 -14.47 -7.08
C ARG A 229 19.80 -15.05 -7.09
N TRP A 230 19.66 -16.34 -6.85
CA TRP A 230 18.35 -17.01 -6.92
C TRP A 230 18.24 -18.15 -5.91
N GLY A 231 17.01 -18.46 -5.52
CA GLY A 231 16.76 -19.57 -4.60
C GLY A 231 15.38 -19.52 -3.98
N ARG A 232 15.21 -20.20 -2.85
CA ARG A 232 13.96 -20.20 -2.09
C ARG A 232 13.82 -18.93 -1.25
N VAL A 233 12.60 -18.40 -1.16
CA VAL A 233 12.27 -17.26 -0.31
C VAL A 233 12.56 -17.57 1.16
N GLY A 234 13.17 -16.60 1.84
CA GLY A 234 13.67 -16.80 3.19
C GLY A 234 15.00 -17.56 3.37
N LYS A 235 15.68 -17.96 2.30
CA LYS A 235 16.95 -18.70 2.37
C LYS A 235 18.03 -18.05 1.49
N VAL A 236 19.28 -18.22 1.91
CA VAL A 236 20.43 -17.85 1.07
C VAL A 236 20.39 -18.72 -0.18
N GLY A 237 20.45 -18.07 -1.33
CA GLY A 237 20.34 -18.71 -2.64
C GLY A 237 21.70 -19.05 -3.25
N GLN A 238 21.66 -19.67 -4.42
CA GLN A 238 22.81 -19.74 -5.32
C GLN A 238 23.05 -18.35 -5.94
N ASN A 239 24.28 -18.08 -6.36
CA ASN A 239 24.65 -16.83 -6.98
C ASN A 239 25.67 -17.03 -8.10
N ASN A 240 25.80 -16.01 -8.95
CA ASN A 240 26.80 -15.96 -10.02
C ASN A 240 27.20 -14.50 -10.27
N LEU A 241 28.51 -14.22 -10.26
CA LEU A 241 29.08 -12.93 -10.67
C LEU A 241 29.78 -13.13 -12.02
N THR A 242 29.21 -12.58 -13.09
CA THR A 242 29.78 -12.67 -14.43
C THR A 242 30.48 -11.36 -14.80
N PRO A 243 31.81 -11.34 -14.98
CA PRO A 243 32.55 -10.14 -15.37
C PRO A 243 32.46 -9.89 -16.88
N PHE A 244 32.35 -8.62 -17.29
CA PHE A 244 32.31 -8.20 -18.70
C PHE A 244 33.44 -7.22 -19.07
N GLY A 245 34.39 -6.98 -18.16
CA GLY A 245 35.47 -6.03 -18.39
C GLY A 245 34.93 -4.62 -18.65
N GLY A 246 35.50 -3.90 -19.60
CA GLY A 246 35.04 -2.56 -19.99
C GLY A 246 33.81 -2.52 -20.90
N ASP A 247 33.26 -3.67 -21.29
CA ASP A 247 32.20 -3.79 -22.29
C ASP A 247 30.80 -3.66 -21.65
N LEU A 248 30.36 -2.41 -21.47
CA LEU A 248 29.04 -2.09 -20.91
C LEU A 248 27.89 -2.65 -21.75
N LEU A 249 28.01 -2.65 -23.08
CA LEU A 249 26.94 -3.10 -23.97
C LEU A 249 26.67 -4.59 -23.77
N LYS A 250 27.72 -5.42 -23.75
CA LYS A 250 27.55 -6.85 -23.45
C LYS A 250 26.98 -7.11 -22.06
N ALA A 251 27.38 -6.32 -21.05
CA ALA A 251 26.81 -6.44 -19.71
C ALA A 251 25.30 -6.11 -19.70
N LYS A 252 24.89 -5.04 -20.40
CA LYS A 252 23.48 -4.67 -20.57
C LYS A 252 22.71 -5.76 -21.32
N ASP A 253 23.24 -6.28 -22.41
CA ASP A 253 22.58 -7.32 -23.22
C ASP A 253 22.39 -8.62 -22.40
N PHE A 254 23.41 -9.02 -21.63
CA PHE A 254 23.28 -10.17 -20.75
C PHE A 254 22.22 -9.96 -19.66
N PHE A 255 22.20 -8.77 -19.04
CA PHE A 255 21.18 -8.40 -18.05
C PHE A 255 19.77 -8.50 -18.67
N LYS A 256 19.54 -7.85 -19.82
CA LYS A 256 18.25 -7.82 -20.51
C LYS A 256 17.82 -9.21 -20.97
N LYS A 257 18.75 -10.01 -21.51
CA LYS A 257 18.49 -11.40 -21.90
C LYS A 257 18.06 -12.26 -20.71
N LYS A 258 18.73 -12.12 -19.56
CA LYS A 258 18.34 -12.83 -18.34
C LYS A 258 16.97 -12.36 -17.82
N PHE A 259 16.70 -11.06 -17.84
CA PHE A 259 15.38 -10.53 -17.50
C PHE A 259 14.30 -11.14 -18.40
N LEU A 260 14.45 -11.05 -19.73
CA LEU A 260 13.52 -11.59 -20.72
C LEU A 260 13.29 -13.11 -20.57
N ASP A 261 14.34 -13.90 -20.32
CA ASP A 261 14.21 -15.35 -20.09
C ASP A 261 13.32 -15.67 -18.88
N LYS A 262 13.53 -14.93 -17.78
CA LYS A 262 12.83 -15.16 -16.50
C LYS A 262 11.44 -14.58 -16.45
N THR A 263 11.16 -13.49 -17.17
CA THR A 263 9.88 -12.77 -17.09
C THR A 263 9.04 -12.84 -18.36
N LYS A 264 9.65 -13.15 -19.52
CA LYS A 264 9.07 -12.99 -20.86
C LYS A 264 8.63 -11.56 -21.20
N ASN A 265 9.22 -10.57 -20.52
CA ASN A 265 9.04 -9.15 -20.80
C ASN A 265 10.37 -8.52 -21.20
N GLU A 266 10.33 -7.51 -22.07
CA GLU A 266 11.51 -6.72 -22.42
C GLU A 266 11.85 -5.72 -21.31
N TRP A 267 13.14 -5.50 -21.05
CA TRP A 267 13.60 -4.62 -19.97
C TRP A 267 13.21 -3.16 -20.22
N GLU A 268 13.29 -2.72 -21.46
CA GLU A 268 12.97 -1.37 -21.92
C GLU A 268 11.50 -1.04 -21.73
N HIS A 269 10.63 -2.04 -21.82
CA HIS A 269 9.18 -1.92 -21.69
C HIS A 269 8.65 -2.39 -20.33
N ARG A 270 9.53 -2.51 -19.32
CA ARG A 270 9.15 -2.96 -17.97
C ARG A 270 8.17 -2.03 -17.24
N ALA A 271 7.99 -0.79 -17.70
CA ALA A 271 6.94 0.10 -17.18
C ALA A 271 5.53 -0.44 -17.47
N SER A 272 5.37 -1.20 -18.55
CA SER A 272 4.15 -1.92 -18.92
C SER A 272 4.32 -3.43 -18.70
N PHE A 273 4.96 -3.84 -17.61
CA PHE A 273 5.20 -5.25 -17.29
C PHE A 273 3.90 -6.05 -17.20
N GLU A 274 3.84 -7.17 -17.91
CA GLU A 274 2.72 -8.10 -17.86
C GLU A 274 3.12 -9.46 -17.29
N LYS A 275 2.38 -9.90 -16.28
CA LYS A 275 2.66 -11.16 -15.62
C LYS A 275 2.32 -12.36 -16.51
N VAL A 276 3.33 -13.11 -16.94
CA VAL A 276 3.15 -14.37 -17.70
C VAL A 276 3.05 -15.59 -16.77
N GLY A 277 2.06 -16.45 -17.00
CA GLY A 277 1.87 -17.70 -16.25
C GLY A 277 3.11 -18.60 -16.25
N GLY A 278 3.46 -19.18 -15.10
CA GLY A 278 4.63 -20.07 -14.97
C GLY A 278 6.01 -19.39 -15.02
N LYS A 279 6.08 -18.07 -15.21
CA LYS A 279 7.32 -17.27 -15.17
C LYS A 279 7.47 -16.52 -13.85
N TYR A 280 8.51 -15.69 -13.70
CA TYR A 280 8.63 -14.78 -12.55
C TYR A 280 7.76 -13.54 -12.72
N ASP A 281 7.44 -12.86 -11.62
CA ASP A 281 6.83 -11.53 -11.55
C ASP A 281 7.87 -10.51 -11.06
N MET A 282 7.68 -9.24 -11.41
CA MET A 282 8.56 -8.16 -10.97
C MET A 282 8.06 -7.57 -9.65
N VAL A 283 8.96 -7.41 -8.68
CA VAL A 283 8.67 -6.68 -7.44
C VAL A 283 9.18 -5.26 -7.60
N PHE A 284 8.27 -4.29 -7.65
CA PHE A 284 8.61 -2.88 -7.84
C PHE A 284 9.24 -2.31 -6.56
N MET A 285 10.54 -1.99 -6.63
CA MET A 285 11.32 -1.39 -5.55
C MET A 285 11.63 0.10 -5.82
N ASP A 286 11.43 0.96 -4.82
CA ASP A 286 11.74 2.38 -4.89
C ASP A 286 13.15 2.68 -4.35
N TYR A 287 14.07 2.91 -5.26
CA TYR A 287 15.44 3.32 -4.96
C TYR A 287 15.67 4.83 -5.08
N SER A 288 14.64 5.61 -5.40
CA SER A 288 14.77 7.03 -5.76
C SER A 288 15.05 7.96 -4.57
N THR A 289 14.95 7.49 -3.33
CA THR A 289 14.95 8.37 -2.14
C THR A 289 16.32 8.71 -1.55
N ASN A 290 17.43 8.19 -2.07
CA ASN A 290 18.76 8.35 -1.44
C ASN A 290 19.78 9.16 -2.27
N GLU A 291 19.34 10.16 -3.04
CA GLU A 291 20.22 10.98 -3.91
C GLU A 291 21.24 11.89 -3.18
N LYS A 292 21.53 11.70 -1.88
CA LYS A 292 22.55 12.47 -1.15
C LYS A 292 23.42 11.62 -0.23
N GLN A 293 24.23 10.74 -0.82
CA GLN A 293 25.51 10.36 -0.23
C GLN A 293 26.59 10.49 -1.31
N GLU A 294 26.92 11.72 -1.67
CA GLU A 294 28.25 11.99 -2.24
C GLU A 294 29.28 11.87 -1.11
N GLU A 295 30.40 11.24 -1.44
CA GLU A 295 31.49 10.89 -0.55
C GLU A 295 31.95 12.07 0.33
N SER A 296 31.51 12.11 1.59
CA SER A 296 32.23 12.89 2.60
C SER A 296 33.44 12.08 3.05
N THR A 297 34.61 12.41 2.49
CA THR A 297 35.90 12.07 3.10
C THR A 297 35.84 12.37 4.59
N VAL A 298 36.09 11.35 5.41
CA VAL A 298 36.09 11.42 6.88
C VAL A 298 37.11 12.48 7.32
N SER A 299 36.62 13.70 7.55
CA SER A 299 37.33 14.68 8.35
C SER A 299 37.02 14.39 9.81
N THR A 300 38.03 13.87 10.51
CA THR A 300 38.04 13.56 11.94
C THR A 300 37.98 14.84 12.78
N VAL A 301 36.81 15.46 12.86
CA VAL A 301 36.48 16.41 13.93
C VAL A 301 35.07 16.05 14.43
N PRO A 302 34.88 15.72 15.72
CA PRO A 302 33.54 15.45 16.25
C PRO A 302 32.75 16.76 16.22
N LYS A 303 31.79 16.90 15.29
CA LYS A 303 30.74 17.91 15.44
C LYS A 303 29.93 17.50 16.68
N GLU A 304 29.96 18.33 17.72
CA GLU A 304 29.08 18.18 18.89
C GLU A 304 27.64 18.06 18.38
N LYS A 305 27.01 16.89 18.56
CA LYS A 305 25.59 16.70 18.25
C LYS A 305 24.81 17.57 19.23
N LYS A 306 24.13 18.61 18.73
CA LYS A 306 23.21 19.42 19.55
C LYS A 306 22.20 18.49 20.24
N SER A 307 21.97 18.71 21.53
CA SER A 307 20.92 18.01 22.27
C SER A 307 19.55 18.38 21.71
N SER A 308 18.60 17.43 21.74
CA SER A 308 17.21 17.69 21.38
C SER A 308 16.61 18.81 22.24
N THR A 309 15.74 19.61 21.63
CA THR A 309 14.98 20.67 22.30
C THR A 309 13.59 20.21 22.76
N LEU A 310 13.20 18.99 22.40
CA LEU A 310 11.89 18.43 22.70
C LEU A 310 11.78 17.98 24.15
N ASP A 311 10.55 17.92 24.66
CA ASP A 311 10.26 17.30 25.95
C ASP A 311 10.71 15.83 25.98
N VAL A 312 11.25 15.37 27.10
CA VAL A 312 11.79 14.00 27.27
C VAL A 312 10.73 12.93 26.97
N LYS A 313 9.46 13.19 27.29
CA LYS A 313 8.35 12.28 26.98
C LYS A 313 8.10 12.19 25.48
N ILE A 314 8.25 13.29 24.75
CA ILE A 314 8.15 13.31 23.28
C ILE A 314 9.35 12.59 22.67
N GLN A 315 10.57 12.83 23.17
CA GLN A 315 11.76 12.11 22.70
C GLN A 315 11.57 10.59 22.84
N SER A 316 11.15 10.14 24.02
CA SER A 316 10.88 8.72 24.30
C SER A 316 9.72 8.15 23.46
N LEU A 317 8.71 8.96 23.12
CA LEU A 317 7.64 8.55 22.21
C LEU A 317 8.17 8.38 20.78
N LEU A 318 8.98 9.30 20.29
CA LEU A 318 9.59 9.24 18.95
C LEU A 318 10.53 8.05 18.82
N GLU A 319 11.36 7.80 19.82
CA GLU A 319 12.20 6.60 19.89
C GLU A 319 11.38 5.32 19.79
N LEU A 320 10.20 5.28 20.42
CA LEU A 320 9.30 4.13 20.36
C LEU A 320 8.67 3.93 18.97
N ILE A 321 8.17 5.00 18.35
CA ILE A 321 7.40 4.89 17.08
C ILE A 321 8.28 4.98 15.83
N CYS A 322 9.51 5.47 15.93
CA CYS A 322 10.48 5.55 14.82
C CYS A 322 11.55 4.45 14.87
N ASP A 323 11.39 3.42 15.71
CA ASP A 323 12.32 2.29 15.77
C ASP A 323 12.15 1.37 14.55
N LEU A 324 13.07 1.52 13.59
CA LEU A 324 13.11 0.70 12.38
C LEU A 324 13.30 -0.80 12.67
N LYS A 325 13.99 -1.17 13.76
CA LYS A 325 14.17 -2.58 14.14
C LYS A 325 12.84 -3.16 14.61
N ALA A 326 12.12 -2.44 15.46
CA ALA A 326 10.80 -2.86 15.93
C ALA A 326 9.79 -2.98 14.77
N MET A 327 9.86 -2.08 13.79
CA MET A 327 9.08 -2.19 12.55
C MET A 327 9.43 -3.44 11.73
N GLU A 328 10.73 -3.78 11.66
CA GLU A 328 11.20 -4.97 10.95
C GLU A 328 10.73 -6.25 11.63
N GLU A 329 10.88 -6.35 12.95
CA GLU A 329 10.37 -7.47 13.74
C GLU A 329 8.86 -7.65 13.58
N CYS A 330 8.10 -6.54 13.54
CA CYS A 330 6.64 -6.59 13.35
C CYS A 330 6.24 -7.26 12.02
N VAL A 331 6.86 -6.87 10.90
CA VAL A 331 6.51 -7.48 9.60
C VAL A 331 7.07 -8.90 9.43
N LEU A 332 8.19 -9.21 10.10
CA LEU A 332 8.73 -10.57 10.17
C LEU A 332 7.78 -11.52 10.92
N GLU A 333 7.15 -11.05 12.00
CA GLU A 333 6.12 -11.81 12.72
C GLU A 333 4.97 -12.21 11.78
N MET A 334 4.56 -11.27 10.91
CA MET A 334 3.53 -11.41 9.87
C MET A 334 4.00 -12.20 8.63
N LYS A 335 5.22 -12.76 8.68
CA LYS A 335 5.86 -13.62 7.66
C LYS A 335 6.29 -12.89 6.38
N PHE A 336 6.46 -11.57 6.41
CA PHE A 336 7.00 -10.82 5.28
C PHE A 336 8.54 -11.01 5.15
N ASP A 337 9.06 -11.11 3.92
CA ASP A 337 10.50 -11.32 3.67
C ASP A 337 11.27 -9.99 3.53
N THR A 338 11.73 -9.44 4.68
CA THR A 338 12.48 -8.18 4.74
C THR A 338 13.86 -8.25 4.09
N ARG A 339 14.43 -9.45 3.90
CA ARG A 339 15.74 -9.61 3.24
C ARG A 339 15.70 -9.33 1.75
N LYS A 340 14.53 -9.45 1.14
CA LYS A 340 14.34 -9.25 -0.31
C LYS A 340 13.60 -7.99 -0.64
N ALA A 341 12.62 -7.64 0.19
CA ALA A 341 11.93 -6.38 0.15
C ALA A 341 12.28 -5.63 1.44
N PRO A 342 13.46 -4.98 1.51
CA PRO A 342 13.80 -4.17 2.67
C PRO A 342 12.72 -3.15 2.95
N LEU A 343 12.54 -2.83 4.23
CA LEU A 343 11.56 -1.85 4.66
C LEU A 343 11.71 -0.53 3.91
N GLY A 344 10.58 0.05 3.50
CA GLY A 344 10.52 1.31 2.77
C GLY A 344 10.93 1.25 1.30
N LYS A 345 11.34 0.08 0.78
CA LYS A 345 11.62 -0.10 -0.65
C LYS A 345 10.43 -0.63 -1.44
N LEU A 346 9.45 -1.25 -0.79
CA LEU A 346 8.22 -1.62 -1.47
C LEU A 346 7.49 -0.35 -1.97
N THR A 347 7.14 -0.29 -3.26
CA THR A 347 6.41 0.85 -3.83
C THR A 347 4.93 0.86 -3.42
N SER A 348 4.30 2.04 -3.45
CA SER A 348 2.86 2.16 -3.19
C SER A 348 2.03 1.40 -4.24
N GLU A 349 2.52 1.34 -5.48
CA GLU A 349 1.95 0.53 -6.56
C GLU A 349 1.97 -0.96 -6.22
N GLN A 350 3.06 -1.47 -5.65
CA GLN A 350 3.17 -2.87 -5.24
C GLN A 350 2.21 -3.20 -4.09
N ILE A 351 2.06 -2.29 -3.11
CA ILE A 351 1.09 -2.46 -2.01
C ILE A 351 -0.34 -2.49 -2.55
N ARG A 352 -0.70 -1.57 -3.46
CA ARG A 352 -2.00 -1.55 -4.16
C ARG A 352 -2.24 -2.82 -4.97
N ALA A 353 -1.20 -3.33 -5.65
CA ALA A 353 -1.26 -4.60 -6.36
C ALA A 353 -1.48 -5.77 -5.39
N GLY A 354 -0.94 -5.71 -4.17
CA GLY A 354 -1.23 -6.62 -3.07
C GLY A 354 -2.70 -6.59 -2.66
N TYR A 355 -3.28 -5.41 -2.42
CA TYR A 355 -4.70 -5.25 -2.09
C TYR A 355 -5.61 -5.82 -3.18
N THR A 356 -5.31 -5.53 -4.45
CA THR A 356 -6.05 -6.09 -5.59
C THR A 356 -6.03 -7.62 -5.59
N ALA A 357 -4.90 -8.25 -5.21
CA ALA A 357 -4.81 -9.70 -5.11
C ALA A 357 -5.63 -10.24 -3.92
N LEU A 358 -5.63 -9.54 -2.78
CA LEU A 358 -6.49 -9.88 -1.64
C LEU A 358 -7.99 -9.73 -1.97
N GLN A 359 -8.36 -8.73 -2.77
CA GLN A 359 -9.75 -8.56 -3.22
C GLN A 359 -10.23 -9.75 -4.05
N ARG A 360 -9.36 -10.29 -4.93
CA ARG A 360 -9.65 -11.52 -5.66
C ARG A 360 -9.82 -12.73 -4.74
N ILE A 361 -9.04 -12.81 -3.67
CA ILE A 361 -9.20 -13.85 -2.64
C ILE A 361 -10.56 -13.71 -1.96
N GLU A 362 -10.94 -12.50 -1.51
CA GLU A 362 -12.26 -12.23 -0.92
C GLU A 362 -13.41 -12.69 -1.84
N GLU A 363 -13.35 -12.34 -3.13
CA GLU A 363 -14.36 -12.75 -4.11
C GLU A 363 -14.48 -14.28 -4.22
N CYS A 364 -13.34 -14.99 -4.13
CA CYS A 364 -13.30 -16.45 -4.13
C CYS A 364 -13.86 -17.05 -2.83
N LEU A 365 -13.65 -16.40 -1.67
CA LEU A 365 -14.22 -16.84 -0.39
C LEU A 365 -15.75 -16.69 -0.36
N LYS A 366 -16.26 -15.58 -0.92
CA LYS A 366 -17.70 -15.31 -1.05
C LYS A 366 -18.39 -16.29 -2.00
N LYS A 367 -17.77 -16.58 -3.14
CA LYS A 367 -18.27 -17.55 -4.14
C LYS A 367 -17.81 -18.96 -3.77
N LYS A 368 -18.49 -19.62 -2.83
CA LYS A 368 -18.23 -21.03 -2.47
C LYS A 368 -18.16 -21.90 -3.74
N GLY A 369 -16.99 -22.50 -4.03
CA GLY A 369 -16.91 -23.57 -5.03
C GLY A 369 -15.78 -23.55 -6.07
N ASN A 370 -14.74 -22.73 -5.96
CA ASN A 370 -13.62 -22.82 -6.91
C ASN A 370 -12.24 -22.75 -6.26
N HIS A 371 -11.82 -23.89 -5.68
CA HIS A 371 -10.50 -24.07 -5.06
C HIS A 371 -9.34 -23.68 -6.01
N ARG A 372 -9.49 -23.92 -7.32
CA ARG A 372 -8.47 -23.55 -8.32
C ARG A 372 -8.29 -22.04 -8.43
N LEU A 373 -9.39 -21.28 -8.50
CA LEU A 373 -9.34 -19.81 -8.55
C LEU A 373 -8.80 -19.22 -7.25
N LEU A 374 -9.22 -19.74 -6.09
CA LEU A 374 -8.71 -19.30 -4.80
C LEU A 374 -7.19 -19.50 -4.71
N LEU A 375 -6.72 -20.66 -5.16
CA LEU A 375 -5.31 -21.01 -5.14
C LEU A 375 -4.51 -20.12 -6.11
N GLU A 376 -5.04 -19.82 -7.30
CA GLU A 376 -4.44 -18.87 -8.23
C GLU A 376 -4.37 -17.45 -7.65
N ALA A 377 -5.42 -17.00 -6.96
CA ALA A 377 -5.43 -15.71 -6.27
C ALA A 377 -4.40 -15.65 -5.13
N CYS A 378 -4.25 -16.74 -4.34
CA CYS A 378 -3.21 -16.86 -3.33
C CYS A 378 -1.80 -16.84 -3.95
N ASN A 379 -1.58 -17.55 -5.06
CA ASN A 379 -0.32 -17.50 -5.81
C ASN A 379 0.02 -16.06 -6.23
N GLN A 380 -0.96 -15.33 -6.76
CA GLN A 380 -0.79 -13.92 -7.16
C GLN A 380 -0.43 -13.04 -5.96
N PHE A 381 -1.10 -13.21 -4.82
CA PHE A 381 -0.80 -12.45 -3.60
C PHE A 381 0.64 -12.69 -3.11
N TYR A 382 1.05 -13.94 -2.89
CA TYR A 382 2.41 -14.24 -2.40
C TYR A 382 3.52 -13.95 -3.40
N THR A 383 3.18 -13.96 -4.70
CA THR A 383 4.10 -13.51 -5.74
C THR A 383 4.32 -12.00 -5.66
N ARG A 384 3.27 -11.22 -5.42
CA ARG A 384 3.35 -9.75 -5.29
C ARG A 384 3.92 -9.30 -3.95
N ILE A 385 3.63 -10.00 -2.87
CA ILE A 385 4.03 -9.64 -1.50
C ILE A 385 4.90 -10.78 -0.97
N PRO A 386 6.24 -10.65 -1.02
CA PRO A 386 7.15 -11.72 -0.65
C PRO A 386 6.96 -12.19 0.80
N HIS A 387 6.74 -13.49 0.98
CA HIS A 387 6.59 -14.10 2.30
C HIS A 387 7.59 -15.22 2.54
N ASP A 388 8.15 -15.28 3.75
CA ASP A 388 9.02 -16.37 4.20
C ASP A 388 8.22 -17.43 4.98
N PHE A 389 7.99 -18.57 4.33
CA PHE A 389 7.36 -19.76 4.92
C PHE A 389 8.38 -20.86 5.27
N GLY A 390 9.67 -20.57 5.23
CA GLY A 390 10.72 -21.57 5.33
C GLY A 390 10.55 -22.65 4.26
N LEU A 391 10.70 -23.93 4.63
CA LEU A 391 10.53 -25.07 3.71
C LEU A 391 9.07 -25.51 3.51
N LYS A 392 8.14 -24.97 4.31
CA LYS A 392 6.72 -25.32 4.22
C LYS A 392 6.10 -24.71 2.98
N THR A 393 5.09 -25.40 2.45
CA THR A 393 4.24 -24.84 1.39
C THR A 393 3.57 -23.57 1.90
N PRO A 394 3.56 -22.48 1.11
CA PRO A 394 2.76 -21.30 1.45
C PRO A 394 1.31 -21.71 1.75
N PRO A 395 0.72 -21.25 2.86
CA PRO A 395 -0.64 -21.63 3.23
C PRO A 395 -1.65 -21.03 2.25
N LEU A 396 -2.79 -21.69 2.08
CA LEU A 396 -3.92 -21.11 1.35
C LEU A 396 -4.62 -20.11 2.28
N ILE A 397 -5.00 -18.94 1.77
CA ILE A 397 -5.82 -17.96 2.51
C ILE A 397 -7.28 -18.36 2.28
N ASN A 398 -7.87 -19.11 3.22
CA ASN A 398 -9.18 -19.73 3.04
C ASN A 398 -10.23 -19.32 4.10
N THR A 399 -9.84 -18.51 5.09
CA THR A 399 -10.75 -17.91 6.07
C THR A 399 -10.76 -16.38 5.99
N GLU A 400 -11.81 -15.76 6.55
CA GLU A 400 -11.86 -14.30 6.66
C GLU A 400 -10.79 -13.77 7.63
N GLU A 401 -10.47 -14.53 8.67
CA GLU A 401 -9.44 -14.19 9.66
C GLU A 401 -8.05 -14.11 9.02
N GLU A 402 -7.68 -15.12 8.22
CA GLU A 402 -6.40 -15.11 7.48
C GLU A 402 -6.34 -13.95 6.48
N LEU A 403 -7.45 -13.63 5.83
CA LEU A 403 -7.54 -12.48 4.92
C LEU A 403 -7.33 -11.16 5.68
N LYS A 404 -7.96 -10.99 6.86
CA LYS A 404 -7.77 -9.82 7.73
C LYS A 404 -6.32 -9.64 8.17
N GLU A 405 -5.63 -10.73 8.52
CA GLU A 405 -4.20 -10.68 8.85
C GLU A 405 -3.35 -10.15 7.68
N LYS A 406 -3.70 -10.52 6.43
CA LYS A 406 -2.99 -10.02 5.25
C LYS A 406 -3.33 -8.59 4.88
N ILE A 407 -4.55 -8.13 5.16
CA ILE A 407 -4.92 -6.71 5.04
C ILE A 407 -4.09 -5.88 6.03
N ALA A 408 -4.04 -6.33 7.29
CA ALA A 408 -3.24 -5.66 8.33
C ALA A 408 -1.74 -5.61 7.98
N LEU A 409 -1.21 -6.63 7.29
CA LEU A 409 0.17 -6.61 6.79
C LEU A 409 0.39 -5.47 5.78
N LEU A 410 -0.52 -5.31 4.81
CA LEU A 410 -0.40 -4.27 3.80
C LEU A 410 -0.55 -2.86 4.39
N GLU A 411 -1.43 -2.70 5.38
CA GLU A 411 -1.56 -1.44 6.13
C GLU A 411 -0.25 -1.10 6.86
N ALA A 412 0.32 -2.05 7.59
CA ALA A 412 1.59 -1.87 8.29
C ALA A 412 2.75 -1.56 7.32
N LEU A 413 2.84 -2.25 6.18
CA LEU A 413 3.85 -1.98 5.16
C LEU A 413 3.75 -0.56 4.59
N SER A 414 2.53 -0.05 4.40
CA SER A 414 2.28 1.32 3.94
C SER A 414 2.78 2.36 4.96
N ASP A 415 2.45 2.17 6.24
CA ASP A 415 2.87 3.08 7.30
C ASP A 415 4.38 3.04 7.57
N ILE A 416 4.98 1.85 7.52
CA ILE A 416 6.44 1.69 7.62
C ILE A 416 7.13 2.37 6.44
N GLN A 417 6.57 2.32 5.22
CA GLN A 417 7.13 3.04 4.07
C GLN A 417 7.20 4.55 4.34
N ILE A 418 6.15 5.13 4.92
CA ILE A 418 6.10 6.54 5.32
C ILE A 418 7.16 6.82 6.39
N ALA A 419 7.25 5.97 7.41
CA ALA A 419 8.21 6.13 8.50
C ALA A 419 9.67 6.06 8.01
N VAL A 420 9.99 5.10 7.13
CA VAL A 420 11.33 4.97 6.55
C VAL A 420 11.69 6.19 5.71
N LYS A 421 10.76 6.68 4.87
CA LYS A 421 10.98 7.92 4.09
C LYS A 421 11.23 9.12 5.00
N MET A 422 10.48 9.22 6.09
CA MET A 422 10.66 10.27 7.11
C MET A 422 12.05 10.21 7.76
N VAL A 423 12.46 9.03 8.24
CA VAL A 423 13.77 8.83 8.88
C VAL A 423 14.92 9.13 7.90
N GLN A 424 14.82 8.67 6.65
CA GLN A 424 15.85 8.92 5.62
C GLN A 424 15.98 10.40 5.24
N SER A 425 14.86 11.12 5.14
CA SER A 425 14.88 12.56 4.85
C SER A 425 15.50 13.41 5.96
N SER A 426 15.68 12.84 7.15
CA SER A 426 16.25 13.52 8.32
C SER A 426 17.78 13.51 8.37
N GLU A 427 18.50 12.94 7.39
CA GLU A 427 19.96 12.96 7.32
C GLU A 427 20.49 14.29 6.73
N GLY A 428 21.40 14.99 7.43
CA GLY A 428 22.22 16.06 6.81
C GLY A 428 22.06 17.53 7.23
N GLY A 429 21.33 17.88 8.29
CA GLY A 429 21.30 19.25 8.87
C GLY A 429 22.08 19.42 10.19
N ASP A 430 21.96 20.60 10.82
CA ASP A 430 22.54 20.91 12.14
C ASP A 430 21.61 20.63 13.35
N GLU A 431 20.33 20.33 13.13
CA GLU A 431 19.37 19.97 14.19
C GLU A 431 19.50 18.52 14.70
N HIS A 432 18.98 18.22 15.89
CA HIS A 432 18.97 16.84 16.38
C HIS A 432 18.00 15.96 15.57
N PRO A 433 18.29 14.67 15.29
CA PRO A 433 17.46 13.82 14.43
C PRO A 433 16.00 13.68 14.90
N LEU A 434 15.76 13.56 16.21
CA LEU A 434 14.40 13.47 16.77
C LEU A 434 13.58 14.74 16.47
N ASP A 435 14.19 15.91 16.52
CA ASP A 435 13.55 17.21 16.29
C ASP A 435 13.09 17.34 14.83
N ARG A 436 13.87 16.78 13.88
CA ARG A 436 13.47 16.70 12.47
C ARG A 436 12.36 15.69 12.23
N GLN A 437 12.47 14.51 12.85
CA GLN A 437 11.43 13.49 12.77
C GLN A 437 10.11 14.04 13.30
N TYR A 438 10.15 14.71 14.46
CA TYR A 438 9.00 15.40 15.05
C TYR A 438 8.42 16.45 14.11
N SER A 439 9.27 17.32 13.55
CA SER A 439 8.82 18.36 12.60
C SER A 439 8.19 17.75 11.34
N SER A 440 8.70 16.61 10.88
CA SER A 440 8.17 15.87 9.72
C SER A 440 6.82 15.20 9.99
N LEU A 441 6.46 14.97 11.26
CA LEU A 441 5.11 14.51 11.62
C LEU A 441 4.05 15.59 11.36
N GLN A 442 4.43 16.88 11.28
CA GLN A 442 3.47 17.99 11.11
C GLN A 442 2.29 17.89 12.10
N CYS A 443 2.62 17.47 13.32
CA CYS A 443 1.65 17.16 14.37
C CYS A 443 2.22 17.59 15.70
N LYS A 444 1.57 18.59 16.33
CA LYS A 444 1.98 19.09 17.63
C LYS A 444 1.51 18.11 18.71
N LEU A 445 2.47 17.66 19.51
CA LEU A 445 2.23 16.82 20.68
C LEU A 445 2.66 17.57 21.92
N GLN A 446 1.79 17.68 22.90
CA GLN A 446 2.11 18.31 24.18
C GLN A 446 1.80 17.33 25.32
N PRO A 447 2.80 16.91 26.11
CA PRO A 447 2.57 16.06 27.27
C PRO A 447 1.67 16.76 28.29
N LEU A 448 0.68 16.03 28.79
CA LEU A 448 -0.18 16.51 29.87
C LEU A 448 0.44 16.17 31.23
N ASP A 449 0.25 17.08 32.18
CA ASP A 449 0.56 16.85 33.59
C ASP A 449 -0.43 15.83 34.16
N SER A 450 0.08 14.80 34.85
CA SER A 450 -0.73 13.76 35.48
C SER A 450 -1.66 14.28 36.58
N SER A 451 -1.35 15.45 37.14
CA SER A 451 -2.20 16.13 38.12
C SER A 451 -3.37 16.90 37.51
N SER A 452 -3.35 17.13 36.18
CA SER A 452 -4.39 17.90 35.49
C SER A 452 -5.74 17.18 35.47
N ASP A 453 -6.83 17.94 35.47
CA ASP A 453 -8.18 17.39 35.40
C ASP A 453 -8.43 16.66 34.07
N GLU A 454 -7.87 17.15 32.96
CA GLU A 454 -7.95 16.48 31.66
C GLU A 454 -7.33 15.08 31.71
N PHE A 455 -6.12 14.96 32.30
CA PHE A 455 -5.45 13.66 32.44
C PHE A 455 -6.29 12.70 33.28
N LYS A 456 -6.81 13.14 34.43
CA LYS A 456 -7.64 12.31 35.32
C LYS A 456 -8.93 11.84 34.66
N VAL A 457 -9.57 12.70 33.85
CA VAL A 457 -10.76 12.32 33.06
C VAL A 457 -10.38 11.25 32.04
N ILE A 458 -9.29 11.41 31.30
CA ILE A 458 -8.84 10.45 30.28
C ILE A 458 -8.45 9.11 30.92
N GLU A 459 -7.71 9.13 32.02
CA GLU A 459 -7.35 7.93 32.78
C GLU A 459 -8.59 7.21 33.31
N LYS A 460 -9.54 7.95 33.90
CA LYS A 460 -10.82 7.38 34.34
C LYS A 460 -11.60 6.79 33.17
N TYR A 461 -11.58 7.42 32.00
CA TYR A 461 -12.25 6.90 30.81
C TYR A 461 -11.62 5.57 30.38
N LEU A 462 -10.29 5.49 30.33
CA LEU A 462 -9.55 4.25 30.01
C LEU A 462 -9.95 3.11 30.95
N LEU A 463 -9.88 3.34 32.26
CA LEU A 463 -10.10 2.32 33.28
C LEU A 463 -11.57 1.90 33.41
N SER A 464 -12.49 2.87 33.36
CA SER A 464 -13.93 2.58 33.52
C SER A 464 -14.54 1.85 32.33
N THR A 465 -13.93 1.96 31.14
CA THR A 465 -14.41 1.32 29.91
C THR A 465 -13.60 0.10 29.47
N HIS A 466 -12.85 -0.49 30.41
CA HIS A 466 -12.25 -1.80 30.22
C HIS A 466 -13.35 -2.88 30.21
N ALA A 467 -13.55 -3.52 29.06
CA ALA A 467 -14.56 -4.54 28.86
C ALA A 467 -14.35 -5.77 29.75
N SER A 468 -15.42 -6.25 30.38
CA SER A 468 -15.38 -7.39 31.30
C SER A 468 -15.01 -8.72 30.64
N THR A 469 -15.05 -8.84 29.31
CA THR A 469 -14.61 -10.06 28.59
C THR A 469 -13.13 -10.05 28.20
N HIS A 470 -12.42 -8.92 28.34
CA HIS A 470 -11.00 -8.79 28.00
C HIS A 470 -10.16 -8.85 29.29
N GLN A 471 -10.13 -10.01 29.95
CA GLN A 471 -9.50 -10.19 31.28
C GLN A 471 -8.06 -10.70 31.23
N ASP A 472 -7.57 -10.98 30.03
CA ASP A 472 -6.21 -11.43 29.72
C ASP A 472 -5.14 -10.39 30.04
N TYR A 473 -5.52 -9.11 30.14
CA TYR A 473 -4.65 -8.03 30.57
C TYR A 473 -5.42 -6.94 31.32
N SER A 474 -4.68 -6.13 32.07
CA SER A 474 -5.12 -4.80 32.53
C SER A 474 -4.28 -3.70 31.88
N MET A 475 -4.73 -2.45 31.94
CA MET A 475 -4.01 -1.32 31.33
C MET A 475 -3.67 -0.27 32.38
N SER A 476 -2.49 0.34 32.27
CA SER A 476 -2.11 1.53 33.05
C SER A 476 -1.62 2.64 32.11
N VAL A 477 -1.96 3.88 32.43
CA VAL A 477 -1.49 5.05 31.69
C VAL A 477 -0.05 5.33 32.08
N LEU A 478 0.84 5.48 31.09
CA LEU A 478 2.20 5.97 31.28
C LEU A 478 2.23 7.47 31.01
N ASP A 479 1.72 7.89 29.86
CA ASP A 479 1.67 9.29 29.44
C ASP A 479 0.42 9.57 28.62
N VAL A 480 -0.01 10.84 28.65
CA VAL A 480 -1.04 11.37 27.77
C VAL A 480 -0.47 12.59 27.09
N PHE A 481 -0.62 12.67 25.78
CA PHE A 481 -0.23 13.81 24.96
C PHE A 481 -1.50 14.41 24.36
N SER A 482 -1.69 15.73 24.45
CA SER A 482 -2.63 16.39 23.57
C SER A 482 -2.07 16.42 22.15
N VAL A 483 -2.97 16.28 21.17
CA VAL A 483 -2.65 16.14 19.76
C VAL A 483 -3.32 17.28 18.99
N ASP A 484 -2.54 17.98 18.18
CA ASP A 484 -3.04 18.96 17.21
C ASP A 484 -2.27 18.78 15.90
N ARG A 485 -2.88 18.05 14.97
CA ARG A 485 -2.31 17.79 13.64
C ARG A 485 -2.59 18.96 12.71
N ASP A 486 -1.58 19.37 11.95
CA ASP A 486 -1.69 20.52 11.06
C ASP A 486 -2.83 20.35 10.05
N GLY A 487 -3.68 21.38 9.95
CA GLY A 487 -4.85 21.40 9.06
C GLY A 487 -6.05 20.57 9.52
N GLU A 488 -5.91 19.68 10.52
CA GLU A 488 -7.01 18.82 10.96
C GLU A 488 -8.14 19.63 11.59
N SER A 489 -7.78 20.53 12.52
CA SER A 489 -8.69 21.42 13.22
C SER A 489 -9.52 22.31 12.28
N SER A 490 -8.96 22.75 11.14
CA SER A 490 -9.66 23.57 10.15
C SER A 490 -10.53 22.76 9.19
N SER A 491 -10.12 21.52 8.87
CA SER A 491 -10.89 20.61 8.03
C SER A 491 -12.04 19.91 8.76
N PHE A 492 -12.01 19.91 10.10
CA PHE A 492 -12.96 19.20 10.93
C PHE A 492 -14.39 19.75 10.77
N LEU A 493 -15.35 18.85 10.56
CA LEU A 493 -16.77 19.17 10.37
C LEU A 493 -17.47 19.47 11.72
N SER A 494 -17.02 20.52 12.41
CA SER A 494 -17.48 20.89 13.76
C SER A 494 -18.97 21.25 13.84
N GLN A 495 -19.60 21.57 12.71
CA GLN A 495 -21.04 21.86 12.62
C GLN A 495 -21.92 20.62 12.78
N ILE A 496 -21.37 19.42 12.59
CA ILE A 496 -22.12 18.17 12.81
C ILE A 496 -22.25 17.93 14.32
N HIS A 497 -23.48 17.71 14.79
CA HIS A 497 -23.78 17.46 16.21
C HIS A 497 -23.29 16.08 16.67
N ASN A 498 -23.58 15.72 17.92
CA ASN A 498 -23.22 14.42 18.50
C ASN A 498 -21.70 14.14 18.41
N ARG A 499 -20.91 15.13 18.85
CA ARG A 499 -19.46 15.02 18.90
C ARG A 499 -19.05 14.23 20.14
N THR A 500 -18.47 13.06 19.90
CA THR A 500 -18.11 12.10 20.94
C THR A 500 -16.63 11.80 20.89
N LEU A 501 -15.99 11.74 22.06
CA LEU A 501 -14.59 11.36 22.20
C LEU A 501 -14.51 9.83 22.25
N LEU A 502 -13.91 9.21 21.22
CA LEU A 502 -13.90 7.77 21.05
C LEU A 502 -12.49 7.19 20.84
N TRP A 503 -12.33 5.92 21.20
CA TRP A 503 -11.07 5.20 21.15
C TRP A 503 -10.77 4.63 19.77
N HIS A 504 -9.53 4.79 19.33
CA HIS A 504 -8.93 4.09 18.19
C HIS A 504 -7.60 3.45 18.64
N GLY A 505 -7.36 2.21 18.23
CA GLY A 505 -6.12 1.49 18.54
C GLY A 505 -5.50 0.94 17.26
N SER A 506 -4.17 0.89 17.23
CA SER A 506 -3.39 0.42 16.09
C SER A 506 -2.02 -0.08 16.55
N ARG A 507 -1.36 -0.89 15.71
CA ARG A 507 0.00 -1.40 15.96
C ARG A 507 1.00 -0.26 16.08
N LEU A 508 2.07 -0.48 16.84
CA LEU A 508 3.13 0.52 17.03
C LEU A 508 3.72 1.04 15.70
N SER A 509 3.86 0.17 14.71
CA SER A 509 4.37 0.48 13.37
C SER A 509 3.56 1.54 12.61
N ASN A 510 2.29 1.74 12.97
CA ASN A 510 1.35 2.55 12.20
C ASN A 510 1.31 4.02 12.65
N TRP A 511 1.81 4.34 13.85
CA TRP A 511 1.62 5.66 14.45
C TRP A 511 2.35 6.78 13.75
N VAL A 512 3.49 6.53 13.11
CA VAL A 512 4.15 7.56 12.29
C VAL A 512 3.26 7.95 11.10
N GLY A 513 2.62 6.96 10.45
CA GLY A 513 1.65 7.21 9.38
C GLY A 513 0.40 7.94 9.87
N ILE A 514 -0.17 7.50 11.00
CA ILE A 514 -1.37 8.10 11.59
C ILE A 514 -1.12 9.55 12.04
N LEU A 515 -0.01 9.83 12.72
CA LEU A 515 0.28 11.18 13.21
C LEU A 515 0.62 12.14 12.06
N SER A 516 1.30 11.65 11.02
CA SER A 516 1.67 12.49 9.86
C SER A 516 0.55 12.73 8.87
N GLN A 517 -0.32 11.75 8.64
CA GLN A 517 -1.34 11.82 7.58
C GLN A 517 -2.78 11.79 8.09
N GLY A 518 -2.98 11.58 9.40
CA GLY A 518 -4.29 11.37 10.01
C GLY A 518 -4.83 9.95 9.79
N LEU A 519 -6.00 9.69 10.38
CA LEU A 519 -6.74 8.45 10.14
C LEU A 519 -7.31 8.45 8.72
N ARG A 520 -7.08 7.36 7.98
CA ARG A 520 -7.48 7.22 6.58
C ARG A 520 -8.52 6.12 6.43
N VAL A 521 -9.43 6.30 5.48
CA VAL A 521 -10.31 5.21 5.03
C VAL A 521 -9.49 4.25 4.18
N ALA A 522 -9.74 2.95 4.34
CA ALA A 522 -9.10 1.92 3.52
C ALA A 522 -9.28 2.20 2.02
N PRO A 523 -8.25 1.93 1.19
CA PRO A 523 -8.31 2.29 -0.22
C PRO A 523 -9.37 1.46 -0.99
N PRO A 524 -9.87 1.95 -2.15
CA PRO A 524 -10.91 1.28 -2.93
C PRO A 524 -10.57 -0.17 -3.34
N GLU A 525 -9.29 -0.47 -3.56
CA GLU A 525 -8.75 -1.79 -3.89
C GLU A 525 -8.67 -2.77 -2.71
N ALA A 526 -8.74 -2.30 -1.46
CA ALA A 526 -8.70 -3.19 -0.30
C ALA A 526 -9.95 -4.09 -0.27
N PRO A 527 -9.86 -5.34 0.21
CA PRO A 527 -11.05 -6.14 0.46
C PRO A 527 -12.03 -5.46 1.43
N ALA A 528 -13.33 -5.73 1.33
CA ALA A 528 -14.30 -5.29 2.33
C ALA A 528 -14.30 -6.20 3.57
N THR A 529 -13.95 -7.48 3.40
CA THR A 529 -13.72 -8.44 4.49
C THR A 529 -12.70 -7.87 5.47
N GLY A 530 -13.09 -7.75 6.74
CA GLY A 530 -12.33 -7.03 7.75
C GLY A 530 -13.06 -5.83 8.32
N TYR A 531 -13.95 -5.24 7.52
CA TYR A 531 -14.71 -4.05 7.90
C TYR A 531 -16.20 -4.41 8.03
N MET A 532 -16.66 -4.68 9.26
CA MET A 532 -18.02 -5.16 9.53
C MET A 532 -19.14 -4.25 8.99
N PHE A 533 -18.83 -2.97 8.82
CA PHE A 533 -19.75 -1.91 8.37
C PHE A 533 -19.20 -1.14 7.17
N GLY A 534 -18.46 -1.82 6.29
CA GLY A 534 -17.83 -1.22 5.12
C GLY A 534 -16.60 -0.36 5.45
N LYS A 535 -15.91 0.13 4.42
CA LYS A 535 -14.64 0.84 4.56
C LYS A 535 -14.86 2.23 5.16
N GLY A 536 -14.44 2.40 6.40
CA GLY A 536 -14.51 3.67 7.12
C GLY A 536 -13.44 3.73 8.21
N ILE A 537 -13.48 4.78 9.03
CA ILE A 537 -12.64 4.91 10.21
C ILE A 537 -13.43 4.39 11.41
N TYR A 538 -12.91 3.34 12.04
CA TYR A 538 -13.58 2.62 13.12
C TYR A 538 -13.12 3.13 14.48
N PHE A 539 -14.09 3.34 15.36
CA PHE A 539 -13.92 3.76 16.74
C PHE A 539 -14.75 2.88 17.69
N ALA A 540 -14.33 2.82 18.96
CA ALA A 540 -15.08 2.20 20.03
C ALA A 540 -15.27 3.16 21.21
N ASP A 541 -16.34 2.96 21.96
CA ASP A 541 -16.57 3.63 23.24
C ASP A 541 -15.95 2.86 24.43
N MET A 542 -15.54 1.60 24.21
CA MET A 542 -14.85 0.74 25.16
C MET A 542 -13.34 0.71 24.90
N SER A 543 -12.53 1.10 25.88
CA SER A 543 -11.07 1.22 25.73
C SER A 543 -10.40 -0.09 25.31
N SER A 544 -10.70 -1.19 26.00
CA SER A 544 -10.02 -2.47 25.75
C SER A 544 -10.43 -3.12 24.41
N LYS A 545 -11.56 -2.70 23.81
CA LYS A 545 -11.90 -3.12 22.45
C LYS A 545 -10.94 -2.54 21.44
N SER A 546 -10.66 -1.23 21.53
CA SER A 546 -9.64 -0.59 20.70
C SER A 546 -8.23 -1.05 21.06
N ALA A 547 -7.95 -1.32 22.34
CA ALA A 547 -6.64 -1.78 22.80
C ALA A 547 -6.21 -3.13 22.21
N ASN A 548 -7.14 -4.03 21.88
CA ASN A 548 -6.83 -5.28 21.19
C ASN A 548 -6.17 -5.05 19.80
N TYR A 549 -6.41 -3.91 19.17
CA TYR A 549 -5.77 -3.54 17.89
C TYR A 549 -4.33 -3.01 18.07
N CYS A 550 -3.85 -2.83 19.29
CA CYS A 550 -2.45 -2.52 19.55
C CYS A 550 -1.53 -3.75 19.35
N PHE A 551 -2.08 -4.97 19.46
CA PHE A 551 -1.33 -6.24 19.42
C PHE A 551 -0.14 -6.29 20.39
N ALA A 552 -0.29 -5.67 21.56
CA ALA A 552 0.68 -5.82 22.64
C ALA A 552 0.75 -7.28 23.12
N ASN A 553 1.87 -7.63 23.74
CA ASN A 553 2.10 -8.96 24.32
C ASN A 553 3.08 -8.86 25.50
N GLN A 554 3.44 -10.00 26.12
CA GLN A 554 4.32 -10.02 27.29
C GLN A 554 5.73 -9.46 27.02
N ASN A 555 6.24 -9.64 25.80
CA ASN A 555 7.56 -9.14 25.41
C ASN A 555 7.51 -7.67 25.00
N ASN A 556 6.43 -7.26 24.32
CA ASN A 556 6.18 -5.89 23.92
C ASN A 556 4.86 -5.40 24.54
N HIS A 557 4.96 -4.91 25.76
CA HIS A 557 3.83 -4.62 26.64
C HIS A 557 3.50 -3.12 26.72
N VAL A 558 4.11 -2.30 25.86
CA VAL A 558 3.75 -0.87 25.70
C VAL A 558 3.01 -0.71 24.38
N GLY A 559 1.90 0.01 24.41
CA GLY A 559 1.15 0.34 23.20
C GLY A 559 0.61 1.76 23.26
N LEU A 560 0.06 2.21 22.14
CA LEU A 560 -0.56 3.52 22.03
C LEU A 560 -2.05 3.38 21.74
N LEU A 561 -2.84 4.27 22.34
CA LEU A 561 -4.27 4.45 22.06
C LEU A 561 -4.53 5.90 21.72
N LEU A 562 -5.46 6.13 20.79
CA LEU A 562 -5.84 7.45 20.35
C LEU A 562 -7.29 7.74 20.76
N LEU A 563 -7.52 8.93 21.29
CA LEU A 563 -8.84 9.52 21.47
C LEU A 563 -9.05 10.57 20.40
N CYS A 564 -10.12 10.39 19.62
CA CYS A 564 -10.54 11.34 18.60
C CYS A 564 -11.87 11.98 18.99
N GLU A 565 -12.00 13.28 18.76
CA GLU A 565 -13.30 13.95 18.64
C GLU A 565 -13.91 13.51 17.31
N VAL A 566 -15.00 12.75 17.38
CA VAL A 566 -15.69 12.20 16.21
C VAL A 566 -17.07 12.85 16.09
N ALA A 567 -17.30 13.54 14.98
CA ALA A 567 -18.58 14.17 14.66
C ALA A 567 -19.53 13.14 14.03
N LEU A 568 -20.24 12.41 14.89
CA LEU A 568 -21.11 11.30 14.48
C LEU A 568 -22.39 11.77 13.81
N GLY A 569 -22.91 12.93 14.20
CA GLY A 569 -24.24 13.40 13.77
C GLY A 569 -25.31 12.38 14.08
N ASP A 570 -26.28 12.28 13.17
CA ASP A 570 -27.29 11.21 13.19
C ASP A 570 -26.72 9.91 12.64
N SER A 571 -26.56 8.91 13.50
CA SER A 571 -26.03 7.60 13.13
C SER A 571 -27.09 6.68 12.52
N HIS A 572 -26.67 5.87 11.55
CA HIS A 572 -27.38 4.70 11.04
C HIS A 572 -27.08 3.52 11.97
N GLU A 573 -28.07 3.11 12.78
CA GLU A 573 -27.88 2.06 13.77
C GLU A 573 -28.13 0.69 13.16
N LEU A 574 -27.17 -0.23 13.32
CA LEU A 574 -27.21 -1.57 12.75
C LEU A 574 -26.95 -2.63 13.82
N LEU A 575 -27.69 -3.74 13.72
CA LEU A 575 -27.56 -4.91 14.61
C LEU A 575 -26.58 -5.94 14.05
N ASP A 576 -26.66 -6.18 12.75
CA ASP A 576 -25.89 -7.17 12.02
C ASP A 576 -24.85 -6.47 11.14
N ALA A 577 -23.78 -7.19 10.81
CA ALA A 577 -22.75 -6.70 9.89
C ALA A 577 -23.37 -6.38 8.51
N ASP A 578 -22.99 -5.25 7.95
CA ASP A 578 -23.42 -4.80 6.63
C ASP A 578 -22.24 -4.14 5.92
N TYR A 579 -21.64 -4.87 4.98
CA TYR A 579 -20.48 -4.37 4.22
C TYR A 579 -20.82 -3.16 3.33
N GLU A 580 -22.12 -2.91 3.08
CA GLU A 580 -22.62 -1.76 2.31
C GLU A 580 -23.07 -0.60 3.20
N ALA A 581 -22.82 -0.64 4.53
CA ALA A 581 -23.25 0.39 5.48
C ALA A 581 -22.66 1.78 5.21
N ALA A 582 -21.63 1.88 4.37
CA ALA A 582 -21.12 3.15 3.85
C ALA A 582 -22.14 3.91 2.97
N ASN A 583 -23.11 3.20 2.40
CA ASN A 583 -24.24 3.78 1.67
C ASN A 583 -25.27 4.32 2.67
N LEU A 584 -24.91 5.41 3.34
CA LEU A 584 -25.71 6.01 4.40
C LEU A 584 -27.11 6.43 3.91
N PRO A 585 -28.19 6.12 4.66
CA PRO A 585 -29.52 6.67 4.39
C PRO A 585 -29.52 8.20 4.44
N ALA A 586 -30.49 8.82 3.76
CA ALA A 586 -30.62 10.28 3.74
C ALA A 586 -30.71 10.86 5.17
N GLY A 587 -29.88 11.88 5.45
CA GLY A 587 -29.79 12.53 6.75
C GLY A 587 -28.91 11.81 7.78
N LYS A 588 -28.32 10.65 7.44
CA LYS A 588 -27.34 9.98 8.30
C LYS A 588 -25.91 10.39 7.95
N HIS A 589 -25.05 10.43 8.97
CA HIS A 589 -23.67 10.92 8.84
C HIS A 589 -22.62 9.87 9.24
N SER A 590 -23.02 8.85 10.00
CA SER A 590 -22.15 7.79 10.48
C SER A 590 -22.93 6.48 10.63
N THR A 591 -22.24 5.37 10.83
CA THR A 591 -22.84 4.09 11.20
C THR A 591 -22.50 3.77 12.66
N LYS A 592 -23.46 3.17 13.36
CA LYS A 592 -23.27 2.68 14.74
C LYS A 592 -23.67 1.20 14.81
N GLY A 593 -22.68 0.34 14.99
CA GLY A 593 -22.90 -1.06 15.33
C GLY A 593 -23.38 -1.16 16.78
N LEU A 594 -24.58 -1.68 16.99
CA LEU A 594 -25.20 -1.77 18.30
C LEU A 594 -24.72 -3.00 19.07
N GLY A 595 -23.92 -2.77 20.11
CA GLY A 595 -23.44 -3.81 21.01
C GLY A 595 -24.39 -4.14 22.15
N GLN A 596 -24.31 -5.36 22.68
CA GLN A 596 -25.02 -5.77 23.90
C GLN A 596 -24.59 -4.98 25.14
N THR A 597 -23.36 -4.48 25.14
CA THR A 597 -22.74 -3.75 26.25
C THR A 597 -22.15 -2.44 25.75
N GLY A 598 -22.41 -1.35 26.46
CA GLY A 598 -21.82 -0.04 26.20
C GLY A 598 -21.72 0.76 27.50
N PRO A 599 -20.98 1.88 27.54
CA PRO A 599 -20.88 2.71 28.74
C PRO A 599 -22.24 3.20 29.22
N ASP A 600 -22.43 3.33 30.55
CA ASP A 600 -23.67 3.87 31.11
C ASP A 600 -23.85 5.34 30.69
N PRO A 601 -24.88 5.67 29.88
CA PRO A 601 -25.09 7.04 29.41
C PRO A 601 -25.21 8.07 30.55
N LYS A 602 -25.63 7.65 31.75
CA LYS A 602 -25.76 8.51 32.94
C LYS A 602 -24.43 9.02 33.48
N ASN A 603 -23.33 8.32 33.18
CA ASN A 603 -22.01 8.68 33.64
C ASN A 603 -21.25 9.56 32.64
N SER A 604 -21.84 9.85 31.48
CA SER A 604 -21.22 10.67 30.45
C SER A 604 -20.83 12.03 31.00
N VAL A 605 -19.58 12.45 30.72
CA VAL A 605 -19.08 13.77 31.08
C VAL A 605 -18.77 14.56 29.81
N THR A 606 -18.43 15.84 29.98
CA THR A 606 -18.00 16.69 28.86
C THR A 606 -16.55 17.13 29.07
N LEU A 607 -15.73 17.01 28.03
CA LEU A 607 -14.35 17.49 28.00
C LEU A 607 -14.17 18.38 26.77
N GLY A 608 -13.88 19.67 26.96
CA GLY A 608 -13.72 20.61 25.83
C GLY A 608 -14.95 20.75 24.93
N GLY A 609 -16.17 20.58 25.46
CA GLY A 609 -17.42 20.62 24.69
C GLY A 609 -17.74 19.35 23.91
N VAL A 610 -17.00 18.26 24.15
CA VAL A 610 -17.16 16.94 23.53
C VAL A 610 -17.67 15.94 24.58
N THR A 611 -18.60 15.06 24.19
CA THR A 611 -19.12 14.01 25.07
C THR A 611 -18.09 12.91 25.28
N VAL A 612 -17.85 12.53 26.54
CA VAL A 612 -16.99 11.40 26.93
C VAL A 612 -17.86 10.33 27.59
N PRO A 613 -18.13 9.19 26.92
CA PRO A 613 -19.05 8.18 27.42
C PRO A 613 -18.37 7.29 28.48
N MET A 614 -18.33 7.77 29.71
CA MET A 614 -17.69 7.05 30.82
C MET A 614 -18.38 5.74 31.18
N GLY A 615 -17.60 4.76 31.62
CA GLY A 615 -18.12 3.50 32.12
C GLY A 615 -18.77 3.60 33.51
N PRO A 616 -19.08 2.46 34.15
CA PRO A 616 -18.82 1.10 33.67
C PRO A 616 -19.73 0.70 32.49
N GLY A 617 -19.36 -0.39 31.82
CA GLY A 617 -20.22 -0.98 30.78
C GLY A 617 -21.50 -1.57 31.38
N VAL A 618 -22.65 -1.25 30.79
CA VAL A 618 -23.98 -1.76 31.14
C VAL A 618 -24.66 -2.42 29.93
N LYS A 619 -25.67 -3.24 30.18
CA LYS A 619 -26.45 -3.85 29.11
C LYS A 619 -27.30 -2.79 28.41
N THR A 620 -27.18 -2.71 27.09
CA THR A 620 -27.89 -1.73 26.24
C THR A 620 -29.33 -2.12 25.96
N GLY A 621 -29.71 -3.39 26.22
CA GLY A 621 -31.00 -3.96 25.86
C GLY A 621 -31.05 -4.56 24.46
N VAL A 622 -29.98 -4.40 23.68
CA VAL A 622 -29.79 -4.98 22.34
C VAL A 622 -29.48 -6.49 22.43
N GLY A 623 -29.93 -7.27 21.44
CA GLY A 623 -29.54 -8.69 21.31
C GLY A 623 -30.37 -9.70 22.10
N LYS A 624 -31.50 -9.31 22.73
CA LYS A 624 -32.37 -10.25 23.48
C LYS A 624 -33.01 -11.36 22.61
N ASN A 625 -33.17 -11.11 21.31
CA ASN A 625 -33.90 -11.99 20.38
C ASN A 625 -33.08 -12.38 19.12
N SER A 626 -31.79 -12.03 19.03
CA SER A 626 -30.94 -12.37 17.87
C SER A 626 -29.96 -13.50 18.21
N VAL A 627 -29.68 -14.36 17.23
CA VAL A 627 -28.73 -15.48 17.36
C VAL A 627 -27.27 -14.98 17.33
N TYR A 628 -27.02 -13.86 16.66
CA TYR A 628 -25.71 -13.20 16.57
C TYR A 628 -25.87 -11.70 16.86
N SER A 629 -25.01 -11.15 17.70
CA SER A 629 -25.01 -9.71 18.02
C SER A 629 -23.64 -9.27 18.47
N LEU A 630 -23.25 -8.04 18.12
CA LEU A 630 -22.03 -7.42 18.64
C LEU A 630 -22.04 -7.40 20.18
N LEU A 631 -20.90 -7.74 20.80
CA LEU A 631 -20.77 -7.66 22.25
C LEU A 631 -20.68 -6.20 22.74
N TYR A 632 -20.06 -5.34 21.94
CA TYR A 632 -19.74 -3.95 22.24
C TYR A 632 -19.98 -3.06 21.02
N ASN A 633 -20.29 -1.79 21.26
CA ASN A 633 -20.57 -0.83 20.18
C ASN A 633 -19.38 -0.64 19.24
N GLU A 634 -19.68 -0.17 18.03
CA GLU A 634 -18.71 0.39 17.07
C GLU A 634 -19.28 1.64 16.43
N PHE A 635 -18.42 2.61 16.16
CA PHE A 635 -18.78 3.85 15.50
C PHE A 635 -17.90 4.00 14.28
N ILE A 636 -18.54 4.21 13.12
CA ILE A 636 -17.86 4.25 11.84
C ILE A 636 -18.23 5.55 11.15
N VAL A 637 -17.22 6.30 10.74
CA VAL A 637 -17.36 7.47 9.87
C VAL A 637 -16.67 7.20 8.54
N TYR A 638 -17.27 7.69 7.46
CA TYR A 638 -16.83 7.42 6.09
C TYR A 638 -16.11 8.62 5.46
N ASN A 639 -16.05 9.74 6.18
CA ASN A 639 -15.31 10.94 5.80
C ASN A 639 -14.27 11.28 6.88
N PRO A 640 -12.96 11.30 6.56
CA PRO A 640 -11.91 11.68 7.50
C PRO A 640 -12.12 13.05 8.17
N ALA A 641 -12.80 13.98 7.50
CA ALA A 641 -13.11 15.31 8.05
C ALA A 641 -14.10 15.27 9.24
N GLN A 642 -14.74 14.12 9.51
CA GLN A 642 -15.55 13.91 10.73
C GLN A 642 -14.70 13.51 11.94
N THR A 643 -13.37 13.40 11.79
CA THR A 643 -12.46 12.98 12.84
C THR A 643 -11.44 14.07 13.13
N ARG A 644 -11.15 14.27 14.42
CA ARG A 644 -10.06 15.13 14.88
C ARG A 644 -9.35 14.46 16.04
N MET A 645 -8.07 14.21 15.89
CA MET A 645 -7.23 13.63 16.94
C MET A 645 -7.12 14.63 18.09
N ARG A 646 -7.29 14.16 19.33
CA ARG A 646 -7.27 15.02 20.52
C ARG A 646 -6.24 14.59 21.54
N TYR A 647 -6.16 13.29 21.82
CA TYR A 647 -5.23 12.76 22.80
C TYR A 647 -4.61 11.45 22.36
N LEU A 648 -3.29 11.33 22.48
CA LEU A 648 -2.55 10.09 22.30
C LEU A 648 -2.11 9.60 23.69
N LEU A 649 -2.48 8.38 24.02
CA LEU A 649 -2.13 7.75 25.29
C LEU A 649 -1.02 6.73 25.04
N ARG A 650 0.06 6.83 25.82
CA ARG A 650 1.03 5.76 25.97
C ARG A 650 0.62 4.91 27.15
N ILE A 651 0.30 3.65 26.89
CA ILE A 651 -0.23 2.72 27.90
C ILE A 651 0.68 1.51 28.05
N LYS A 652 0.65 0.94 29.26
CA LYS A 652 1.27 -0.34 29.58
C LYS A 652 0.19 -1.41 29.72
N PHE A 653 0.34 -2.50 28.97
CA PHE A 653 -0.45 -3.71 29.09
C PHE A 653 0.17 -4.60 30.18
N ASN A 654 -0.60 -4.91 31.20
CA ASN A 654 -0.17 -5.77 32.29
C ASN A 654 -0.84 -7.14 32.12
N TYR A 655 -0.15 -8.04 31.43
CA TYR A 655 -0.57 -9.43 31.28
C TYR A 655 -0.30 -10.19 32.59
N ALA A 656 -1.29 -10.95 33.05
CA ALA A 656 -1.02 -11.93 34.10
C ALA A 656 -0.10 -13.02 33.54
N SER A 657 0.84 -13.52 34.36
CA SER A 657 1.57 -14.74 34.02
C SER A 657 0.55 -15.88 33.98
N LEU A 658 0.05 -16.16 32.78
CA LEU A 658 -0.64 -17.40 32.53
C LEU A 658 0.48 -18.44 32.54
N TRP A 659 0.48 -19.25 33.61
CA TRP A 659 1.29 -20.45 33.90
C TRP A 659 2.80 -20.28 34.09
#